data_AF-A0A8H4VHC2-F1
#
_entry.id   AF-A0A8H4VHC2-F1
#
_cell.length_a   1.000
_cell.length_b   1.000
_cell.length_c   1.000
_cell.angle_alpha   90.00
_cell.angle_beta   90.00
_cell.angle_gamma   90.00
#
_symmetry.space_group_name_H-M   'P 1'
#
loop_
_entity.id
_entity.type
_entity.pdbx_description
1 polymer ?
#
loop_
_entity_poly.entity_id
_entity_poly.type
_entity_poly.pdbx_seq_one_letter_code
_entity_poly.pdbx_strand_id
1 'polypeptide(L)'
;MLLRKPSKGSATAVILLVRWRRLLTALRNEVDHIEGLGPHLIPSIEFSDVDDAAQTRRFGRDVRRYGVGIVRKVLPRSSAQQAVSDTVGYLEARAGSSTTRPARFRGPRQDPWCFDCFWTPAQVRCRAHPNVLKAQRYVMGLWETDGDERLTTRLPVSYVDRVRVRGGGFDDVVVEGIVGEVGSEESEESEASSSASFAREERKKMGVGGSGSSNLMNKGSISISSSSNYDHDHDHDHDHDHNHNHNHNHINNHINNHNNNHNNHNNNHHNNHNNHNNHHNNHHNNTTITTTTTTTTTIINTTPDDDPPFFRNPHKHHHHHQQQQQQQQQQQQQLLAADDWISALQSSAGVIAQVDNGSLERWEPDGYGRCGTYNRIFAGDWENYDPWQSSGRVGATTDLYNGYGSCSIFRMFQGLLSLSTAEPGMLRLLPSPRLATAYYLLRPFFSSRRPPPGPDVARPGPEWDAYLDPDNWLLQPEPDTIIHGAVPGHAQRLTEPWHPHLHLRSSLVTLPTLQPGDYILWHPDLAYHFSDPASVAGPAGPDRPVTMLLYVPAAPLTQTNALYLARQRKAFRRGHPGPDFDTLGRGIVAEDPDLRPGEDEIARVGGVDALRAMGLAPWEPEPASAVVDLANLILFPE
;
A
#
# COMPACT_ATOMS: atom_id res chain seq x y z
N MET A 1 24.71 2.22 15.53
CA MET A 1 24.16 0.96 14.98
C MET A 1 25.27 0.26 14.18
N LEU A 2 26.09 -0.57 14.84
CA LEU A 2 27.07 -1.40 14.12
C LEU A 2 26.35 -2.69 13.73
N LEU A 3 25.90 -2.79 12.48
CA LEU A 3 25.58 -4.08 11.87
C LEU A 3 26.76 -5.01 12.17
N ARG A 4 26.56 -6.10 12.90
CA ARG A 4 27.61 -7.10 13.14
C ARG A 4 27.94 -7.79 11.81
N LYS A 5 28.72 -7.13 10.95
CA LYS A 5 29.22 -7.70 9.70
C LYS A 5 30.25 -8.79 10.06
N PRO A 6 30.23 -9.97 9.40
CA PRO A 6 31.20 -11.01 9.69
C PRO A 6 32.62 -10.52 9.42
N SER A 7 33.58 -10.97 10.24
CA SER A 7 34.99 -10.62 10.08
C SER A 7 35.52 -11.04 8.70
N LYS A 8 36.38 -10.19 8.13
CA LYS A 8 37.03 -10.46 6.83
C LYS A 8 37.74 -11.82 6.88
N GLY A 9 37.44 -12.70 5.93
CA GLY A 9 38.03 -14.05 5.85
C GLY A 9 37.31 -15.13 6.67
N SER A 10 36.25 -14.80 7.40
CA SER A 10 35.39 -15.80 8.04
C SER A 10 34.66 -16.67 6.99
N ALA A 11 34.39 -17.93 7.32
CA ALA A 11 33.55 -18.82 6.51
C ALA A 11 32.19 -18.16 6.16
N THR A 12 31.61 -17.41 7.09
CA THR A 12 30.36 -16.66 6.88
C THR A 12 30.52 -15.56 5.83
N ALA A 13 31.65 -14.86 5.81
CA ALA A 13 31.92 -13.80 4.82
C ALA A 13 32.06 -14.38 3.41
N VAL A 14 32.71 -15.53 3.27
CA VAL A 14 32.84 -16.25 2.00
C VAL A 14 31.48 -16.72 1.50
N ILE A 15 30.67 -17.32 2.38
CA ILE A 15 29.31 -17.77 2.06
C ILE A 15 28.45 -16.59 1.59
N LEU A 16 28.44 -15.48 2.33
CA LEU A 16 27.67 -14.29 1.95
C LEU A 16 28.07 -13.73 0.58
N LEU A 17 29.37 -13.67 0.26
CA LEU A 17 29.82 -13.19 -1.05
C LEU A 17 29.35 -14.10 -2.18
N VAL A 18 29.49 -15.42 -2.03
CA VAL A 18 29.02 -16.38 -3.04
C VAL A 18 27.51 -16.27 -3.22
N ARG A 19 26.77 -16.14 -2.12
CA ARG A 19 25.31 -16.07 -2.12
C ARG A 19 24.78 -14.74 -2.65
N TRP A 20 25.49 -13.65 -2.41
CA TRP A 20 25.22 -12.35 -3.02
C TRP A 20 25.35 -12.39 -4.53
N ARG A 21 26.43 -12.98 -5.07
CA ARG A 21 26.60 -13.11 -6.53
C ARG A 21 25.49 -13.93 -7.19
N ARG A 22 25.09 -15.02 -6.53
CA ARG A 22 23.94 -15.82 -6.95
C ARG A 22 22.63 -15.01 -6.91
N LEU A 23 22.44 -14.20 -5.87
CA LEU A 23 21.28 -13.31 -5.75
C LEU A 23 21.25 -12.29 -6.89
N LEU A 24 22.38 -11.65 -7.23
CA LEU A 24 22.44 -10.70 -8.35
C LEU A 24 22.08 -11.35 -9.69
N THR A 25 22.56 -12.57 -9.92
CA THR A 25 22.20 -13.35 -11.13
C THR A 25 20.71 -13.67 -11.15
N ALA A 26 20.15 -14.13 -10.03
CA ALA A 26 18.72 -14.44 -9.91
C ALA A 26 17.86 -13.17 -10.07
N LEU A 27 18.32 -12.04 -9.54
CA LEU A 27 17.63 -10.77 -9.60
C LEU A 27 17.61 -10.19 -11.01
N ARG A 28 18.70 -10.35 -11.80
CA ARG A 28 18.70 -9.98 -13.23
C ARG A 28 17.62 -10.75 -13.99
N ASN A 29 17.58 -12.07 -13.83
CA ASN A 29 16.55 -12.92 -14.47
C ASN A 29 15.13 -12.56 -14.01
N GLU A 30 14.98 -12.19 -12.74
CA GLU A 30 13.69 -11.74 -12.19
C GLU A 30 13.25 -10.43 -12.82
N VAL A 31 14.15 -9.46 -12.95
CA VAL A 31 13.88 -8.18 -13.62
C VAL A 31 13.49 -8.42 -15.08
N ASP A 32 14.25 -9.23 -15.81
CA ASP A 32 13.93 -9.58 -17.21
C ASP A 32 12.53 -10.23 -17.33
N HIS A 33 12.17 -11.13 -16.40
CA HIS A 33 10.84 -11.74 -16.32
C HIS A 33 9.74 -10.71 -16.04
N ILE A 34 10.01 -9.75 -15.15
CA ILE A 34 9.08 -8.68 -14.80
C ILE A 34 8.86 -7.73 -15.96
N GLU A 35 9.93 -7.29 -16.61
CA GLU A 35 9.88 -6.40 -17.77
C GLU A 35 9.15 -7.05 -18.95
N GLY A 36 9.41 -8.34 -19.19
CA GLY A 36 8.79 -9.07 -20.29
C GLY A 36 7.28 -9.29 -20.15
N LEU A 37 6.74 -9.29 -18.93
CA LEU A 37 5.31 -9.58 -18.68
C LEU A 37 4.53 -8.37 -18.15
N GLY A 38 5.17 -7.45 -17.45
CA GLY A 38 4.58 -6.22 -16.97
C GLY A 38 3.25 -6.44 -16.22
N PRO A 39 2.17 -5.71 -16.57
CA PRO A 39 0.86 -5.81 -15.90
C PRO A 39 0.23 -7.21 -15.87
N HIS A 40 0.62 -8.12 -16.77
CA HIS A 40 0.12 -9.50 -16.77
C HIS A 40 0.54 -10.32 -15.54
N LEU A 41 1.53 -9.83 -14.78
CA LEU A 41 1.96 -10.44 -13.53
C LEU A 41 1.01 -10.21 -12.37
N ILE A 42 0.05 -9.29 -12.49
CA ILE A 42 -0.86 -8.94 -11.39
C ILE A 42 -2.07 -9.89 -11.44
N PRO A 43 -2.14 -10.93 -10.58
CA PRO A 43 -3.26 -11.85 -10.60
C PRO A 43 -4.54 -11.15 -10.12
N SER A 44 -5.68 -11.61 -10.65
CA SER A 44 -6.98 -11.19 -10.15
C SER A 44 -7.93 -12.38 -10.01
N ILE A 45 -8.88 -12.24 -9.08
CA ILE A 45 -9.96 -13.18 -8.84
C ILE A 45 -11.26 -12.39 -8.66
N GLU A 46 -12.38 -12.90 -9.16
CA GLU A 46 -13.69 -12.31 -8.91
C GLU A 46 -14.14 -12.61 -7.48
N PHE A 47 -14.77 -11.66 -6.80
CA PHE A 47 -15.26 -11.90 -5.44
C PHE A 47 -16.27 -13.06 -5.36
N SER A 48 -17.01 -13.33 -6.44
CA SER A 48 -17.91 -14.50 -6.52
C SER A 48 -17.17 -15.84 -6.42
N ASP A 49 -15.87 -15.86 -6.71
CA ASP A 49 -15.08 -17.08 -6.85
C ASP A 49 -14.20 -17.33 -5.61
N VAL A 50 -14.31 -16.52 -4.57
CA VAL A 50 -13.49 -16.64 -3.34
C VAL A 50 -13.81 -17.88 -2.51
N ASP A 51 -14.92 -18.56 -2.79
CA ASP A 51 -15.26 -19.87 -2.21
C ASP A 51 -14.93 -21.04 -3.16
N ASP A 52 -14.56 -20.77 -4.41
CA ASP A 52 -14.17 -21.80 -5.37
C ASP A 52 -12.72 -22.24 -5.08
N ALA A 53 -12.57 -23.49 -4.64
CA ALA A 53 -11.28 -24.02 -4.22
C ALA A 53 -10.23 -24.05 -5.36
N ALA A 54 -10.64 -24.19 -6.62
CA ALA A 54 -9.71 -24.21 -7.75
C ALA A 54 -9.25 -22.79 -8.12
N GLN A 55 -10.18 -21.82 -8.18
CA GLN A 55 -9.85 -20.42 -8.46
C GLN A 55 -8.99 -19.82 -7.36
N THR A 56 -9.33 -20.07 -6.10
CA THR A 56 -8.56 -19.60 -4.95
C THR A 56 -7.16 -20.22 -4.90
N ARG A 57 -7.00 -21.52 -5.14
CA ARG A 57 -5.65 -22.13 -5.22
C ARG A 57 -4.78 -21.48 -6.31
N ARG A 58 -5.35 -21.23 -7.49
CA ARG A 58 -4.62 -20.58 -8.59
C ARG A 58 -4.23 -19.15 -8.22
N PHE A 59 -5.19 -18.35 -7.78
CA PHE A 59 -4.95 -16.97 -7.36
C PHE A 59 -3.93 -16.90 -6.22
N GLY A 60 -4.10 -17.71 -5.18
CA GLY A 60 -3.21 -17.77 -4.02
C GLY A 60 -1.77 -18.12 -4.39
N ARG A 61 -1.56 -19.09 -5.29
CA ARG A 61 -0.22 -19.41 -5.81
C ARG A 61 0.44 -18.20 -6.49
N ASP A 62 -0.31 -17.51 -7.34
CA ASP A 62 0.22 -16.38 -8.11
C ASP A 62 0.45 -15.15 -7.19
N VAL A 63 -0.43 -14.91 -6.22
CA VAL A 63 -0.22 -13.92 -5.15
C VAL A 63 1.03 -14.26 -4.35
N ARG A 64 1.25 -15.53 -3.99
CA ARG A 64 2.48 -15.93 -3.28
C ARG A 64 3.75 -15.70 -4.09
N ARG A 65 3.68 -15.87 -5.41
CA ARG A 65 4.82 -15.63 -6.30
C ARG A 65 5.17 -14.14 -6.46
N TYR A 66 4.16 -13.30 -6.64
CA TYR A 66 4.33 -11.90 -7.03
C TYR A 66 4.13 -10.90 -5.88
N GLY A 67 3.56 -11.35 -4.76
CA GLY A 67 3.34 -10.50 -3.59
C GLY A 67 2.20 -9.50 -3.75
N VAL A 68 1.39 -9.59 -4.79
CA VAL A 68 0.28 -8.66 -5.09
C VAL A 68 -0.89 -9.41 -5.71
N GLY A 69 -2.11 -8.96 -5.46
CA GLY A 69 -3.30 -9.46 -6.13
C GLY A 69 -4.50 -8.52 -6.03
N ILE A 70 -5.47 -8.72 -6.91
CA ILE A 70 -6.71 -7.94 -6.96
C ILE A 70 -7.90 -8.86 -6.78
N VAL A 71 -8.71 -8.62 -5.74
CA VAL A 71 -10.04 -9.21 -5.63
C VAL A 71 -11.03 -8.24 -6.26
N ARG A 72 -11.62 -8.64 -7.38
CA ARG A 72 -12.53 -7.79 -8.17
C ARG A 72 -13.92 -7.78 -7.55
N LYS A 73 -14.59 -6.63 -7.62
CA LYS A 73 -16.00 -6.47 -7.20
C LYS A 73 -16.29 -6.94 -5.76
N VAL A 74 -15.35 -6.70 -4.84
CA VAL A 74 -15.55 -6.97 -3.41
C VAL A 74 -16.71 -6.15 -2.88
N LEU A 75 -16.75 -4.85 -3.19
CA LEU A 75 -17.94 -4.04 -2.95
C LEU A 75 -18.85 -4.05 -4.19
N PRO A 76 -20.17 -4.17 -4.00
CA PRO A 76 -21.12 -3.84 -5.05
C PRO A 76 -20.89 -2.40 -5.54
N ARG A 77 -21.00 -2.19 -6.85
CA ARG A 77 -20.79 -0.88 -7.48
C ARG A 77 -21.68 0.22 -6.89
N SER A 78 -22.93 -0.10 -6.58
CA SER A 78 -23.87 0.81 -5.93
C SER A 78 -23.41 1.21 -4.52
N SER A 79 -22.90 0.26 -3.73
CA SER A 79 -22.33 0.53 -2.41
C SER A 79 -21.11 1.45 -2.49
N ALA A 80 -20.23 1.23 -3.48
CA ALA A 80 -19.07 2.09 -3.71
C ALA A 80 -19.48 3.53 -4.10
N GLN A 81 -20.46 3.67 -5.00
CA GLN A 81 -20.99 4.98 -5.42
C GLN A 81 -21.67 5.72 -4.26
N GLN A 82 -22.49 5.03 -3.46
CA GLN A 82 -23.11 5.60 -2.27
C GLN A 82 -22.07 6.04 -1.24
N ALA A 83 -21.02 5.24 -1.03
CA ALA A 83 -19.92 5.58 -0.13
C ALA A 83 -19.20 6.87 -0.57
N VAL A 84 -18.95 7.06 -1.87
CA VAL A 84 -18.40 8.31 -2.41
C VAL A 84 -19.36 9.47 -2.16
N SER A 85 -20.62 9.35 -2.56
CA SER A 85 -21.64 10.40 -2.43
C SER A 85 -21.78 10.88 -0.99
N ASP A 86 -21.93 9.93 -0.05
CA ASP A 86 -22.15 10.26 1.37
C ASP A 86 -20.89 10.85 2.01
N THR A 87 -19.70 10.44 1.55
CA THR A 87 -18.45 11.02 2.03
C THR A 87 -18.25 12.43 1.50
N VAL A 88 -18.59 12.71 0.25
CA VAL A 88 -18.57 14.08 -0.29
C VAL A 88 -19.53 14.96 0.51
N GLY A 89 -20.78 14.54 0.71
CA GLY A 89 -21.75 15.27 1.52
C GLY A 89 -21.29 15.48 2.98
N TYR A 90 -20.66 14.47 3.59
CA TYR A 90 -20.04 14.59 4.91
C TYR A 90 -18.92 15.65 4.93
N LEU A 91 -18.02 15.65 3.94
CA LEU A 91 -16.93 16.61 3.85
C LEU A 91 -17.43 18.04 3.58
N GLU A 92 -18.47 18.20 2.78
CA GLU A 92 -19.14 19.48 2.52
C GLU A 92 -19.84 20.02 3.77
N ALA A 93 -20.61 19.18 4.47
CA ALA A 93 -21.28 19.55 5.72
C ALA A 93 -20.27 20.02 6.78
N ARG A 94 -19.14 19.32 6.88
CA ARG A 94 -18.03 19.69 7.78
C ARG A 94 -17.38 21.03 7.42
N ALA A 95 -17.41 21.44 6.15
CA ALA A 95 -16.88 22.71 5.72
C ALA A 95 -17.79 23.91 6.09
N GLY A 96 -19.07 23.68 6.36
CA GLY A 96 -20.02 24.72 6.76
C GLY A 96 -20.40 25.70 5.63
N SER A 97 -21.59 26.32 5.75
CA SER A 97 -22.20 27.22 4.74
C SER A 97 -21.60 28.64 4.66
N SER A 98 -20.46 28.95 5.28
CA SER A 98 -20.03 30.35 5.50
C SER A 98 -18.68 30.70 4.85
N THR A 99 -18.76 31.69 3.95
CA THR A 99 -17.70 32.50 3.32
C THR A 99 -16.90 31.87 2.17
N THR A 100 -17.10 32.41 0.95
CA THR A 100 -16.22 32.63 -0.23
C THR A 100 -15.00 31.77 -0.58
N ARG A 101 -14.60 30.79 0.23
CA ARG A 101 -13.63 29.71 -0.04
C ARG A 101 -14.06 28.53 0.84
N PRO A 102 -14.26 27.31 0.29
CA PRO A 102 -14.73 26.16 1.08
C PRO A 102 -13.83 26.01 2.31
N ALA A 103 -14.41 25.87 3.51
CA ALA A 103 -13.61 25.74 4.73
C ALA A 103 -12.71 24.50 4.57
N ARG A 104 -11.44 24.81 4.30
CA ARG A 104 -10.46 23.85 3.83
C ARG A 104 -10.17 22.91 4.98
N PHE A 105 -10.43 21.63 4.78
CA PHE A 105 -9.98 20.59 5.71
C PHE A 105 -8.46 20.74 5.92
N ARG A 106 -8.06 21.26 7.09
CA ARG A 106 -6.65 21.45 7.50
C ARG A 106 -6.16 20.20 8.24
N GLY A 107 -6.10 19.08 7.54
CA GLY A 107 -5.31 17.93 8.00
C GLY A 107 -3.85 18.08 7.53
N PRO A 108 -2.84 17.73 8.36
CA PRO A 108 -1.47 17.61 7.88
C PRO A 108 -1.41 16.69 6.66
N ARG A 109 -1.04 17.21 5.49
CA ARG A 109 -0.91 16.39 4.28
C ARG A 109 0.47 15.74 4.24
N GLN A 110 0.54 14.41 4.10
CA GLN A 110 1.78 13.72 3.74
C GLN A 110 2.07 13.84 2.22
N ASP A 111 1.00 13.89 1.42
CA ASP A 111 1.01 14.23 0.00
C ASP A 111 -0.29 14.98 -0.39
N PRO A 112 -0.37 15.64 -1.56
CA PRO A 112 -1.47 16.57 -1.87
C PRO A 112 -2.87 15.96 -1.92
N TRP A 113 -3.04 14.63 -1.89
CA TRP A 113 -4.36 13.96 -2.05
C TRP A 113 -4.73 13.04 -0.91
N CYS A 114 -3.82 12.85 0.05
CA CYS A 114 -4.06 12.04 1.23
C CYS A 114 -4.61 12.93 2.33
N PHE A 115 -5.87 12.71 2.72
CA PHE A 115 -6.55 13.50 3.74
C PHE A 115 -6.53 12.75 5.07
N ASP A 116 -6.15 13.45 6.14
CA ASP A 116 -6.19 12.98 7.55
C ASP A 116 -7.64 12.89 8.11
N CYS A 117 -8.55 12.30 7.32
CA CYS A 117 -9.85 11.85 7.77
C CYS A 117 -9.78 10.34 8.04
N PHE A 118 -10.51 9.87 9.05
CA PHE A 118 -10.38 8.51 9.58
C PHE A 118 -11.74 7.81 9.72
N TRP A 119 -12.81 8.58 9.98
CA TRP A 119 -14.15 8.07 10.30
C TRP A 119 -15.24 8.52 9.34
N THR A 120 -14.90 8.81 8.07
CA THR A 120 -15.91 9.16 7.05
C THR A 120 -16.91 8.01 6.79
N PRO A 121 -18.11 8.30 6.24
CA PRO A 121 -19.06 7.28 5.81
C PRO A 121 -18.44 6.15 4.97
N ALA A 122 -17.62 6.48 3.97
CA ALA A 122 -16.94 5.49 3.16
C ALA A 122 -15.99 4.62 4.01
N GLN A 123 -15.15 5.24 4.82
CA GLN A 123 -14.16 4.54 5.64
C GLN A 123 -14.80 3.57 6.64
N VAL A 124 -15.80 4.01 7.40
CA VAL A 124 -16.46 3.17 8.40
C VAL A 124 -17.21 2.01 7.74
N ARG A 125 -18.04 2.30 6.72
CA ARG A 125 -18.87 1.28 6.07
C ARG A 125 -18.04 0.26 5.30
N CYS A 126 -16.99 0.70 4.60
CA CYS A 126 -16.16 -0.22 3.82
C CYS A 126 -15.36 -1.17 4.71
N ARG A 127 -14.81 -0.70 5.84
CA ARG A 127 -14.13 -1.56 6.81
C ARG A 127 -15.09 -2.53 7.51
N ALA A 128 -16.34 -2.12 7.71
CA ALA A 128 -17.39 -2.97 8.26
C ALA A 128 -17.99 -3.95 7.24
N HIS A 129 -17.78 -3.76 5.94
CA HIS A 129 -18.53 -4.50 4.93
C HIS A 129 -18.19 -6.01 4.95
N PRO A 130 -19.19 -6.91 4.98
CA PRO A 130 -18.96 -8.35 5.11
C PRO A 130 -18.08 -8.93 3.98
N ASN A 131 -18.23 -8.44 2.75
CA ASN A 131 -17.38 -8.87 1.63
C ASN A 131 -15.91 -8.49 1.82
N VAL A 132 -15.62 -7.32 2.41
CA VAL A 132 -14.24 -6.88 2.66
C VAL A 132 -13.61 -7.77 3.73
N LEU A 133 -14.33 -8.02 4.83
CA LEU A 133 -13.88 -8.94 5.89
C LEU A 133 -13.67 -10.37 5.34
N LYS A 134 -14.55 -10.84 4.45
CA LYS A 134 -14.40 -12.14 3.78
C LYS A 134 -13.16 -12.19 2.89
N ALA A 135 -12.93 -11.15 2.09
CA ALA A 135 -11.74 -11.07 1.24
C ALA A 135 -10.45 -11.04 2.07
N GLN A 136 -10.44 -10.29 3.19
CA GLN A 136 -9.31 -10.26 4.13
C GLN A 136 -9.02 -11.64 4.73
N ARG A 137 -10.05 -12.35 5.23
CA ARG A 137 -9.90 -13.73 5.75
C ARG A 137 -9.26 -14.66 4.73
N TYR A 138 -9.71 -14.59 3.49
CA TYR A 138 -9.17 -15.41 2.41
C TYR A 138 -7.67 -15.12 2.17
N VAL A 139 -7.30 -13.85 1.96
CA VAL A 139 -5.90 -13.52 1.63
C VAL A 139 -4.95 -13.72 2.81
N MET A 140 -5.42 -13.47 4.04
CA MET A 140 -4.65 -13.75 5.26
C MET A 140 -4.38 -15.25 5.42
N GLY A 141 -5.29 -16.11 4.93
CA GLY A 141 -5.09 -17.56 4.87
C GLY A 141 -4.01 -18.03 3.90
N LEU A 142 -3.42 -17.15 3.08
CA LEU A 142 -2.29 -17.47 2.19
C LEU A 142 -0.94 -17.52 2.92
N TRP A 143 -0.89 -17.08 4.18
CA TRP A 143 0.32 -17.06 5.01
C TRP A 143 0.55 -18.39 5.71
N GLU A 144 1.82 -18.80 5.80
CA GLU A 144 2.24 -19.94 6.58
C GLU A 144 2.40 -19.53 8.04
N THR A 145 1.57 -20.09 8.91
CA THR A 145 1.58 -19.75 10.34
C THR A 145 2.39 -20.73 11.19
N ASP A 146 2.74 -21.90 10.64
CA ASP A 146 3.44 -22.98 11.36
C ASP A 146 2.77 -23.37 12.70
N GLY A 147 1.45 -23.17 12.82
CA GLY A 147 0.71 -23.42 14.06
C GLY A 147 0.97 -22.39 15.17
N ASP A 148 1.52 -21.22 14.85
CA ASP A 148 1.79 -20.15 15.81
C ASP A 148 0.50 -19.62 16.45
N GLU A 149 0.29 -19.96 17.73
CA GLU A 149 -0.89 -19.61 18.51
C GLU A 149 -0.98 -18.12 18.87
N ARG A 150 0.04 -17.31 18.57
CA ARG A 150 0.05 -15.85 18.83
C ARG A 150 -0.78 -15.04 17.83
N LEU A 151 -1.28 -15.67 16.78
CA LEU A 151 -2.12 -15.04 15.76
C LEU A 151 -3.28 -15.93 15.31
N THR A 152 -4.28 -15.33 14.67
CA THR A 152 -5.25 -16.06 13.86
C THR A 152 -5.58 -15.32 12.57
N THR A 153 -5.53 -16.05 11.46
CA THR A 153 -5.82 -15.53 10.10
C THR A 153 -7.31 -15.51 9.77
N ARG A 154 -8.16 -16.06 10.66
CA ARG A 154 -9.62 -16.12 10.46
C ARG A 154 -10.36 -14.90 10.99
N LEU A 155 -9.73 -14.15 11.88
CA LEU A 155 -10.32 -12.99 12.54
C LEU A 155 -9.57 -11.73 12.08
N PRO A 156 -10.06 -11.04 11.03
CA PRO A 156 -9.47 -9.79 10.59
C PRO A 156 -9.75 -8.70 11.63
N VAL A 157 -8.73 -7.88 11.89
CA VAL A 157 -8.88 -6.64 12.65
C VAL A 157 -8.89 -5.45 11.70
N SER A 158 -9.67 -4.42 12.06
CA SER A 158 -9.73 -3.18 11.31
C SER A 158 -8.62 -2.24 11.73
N TYR A 159 -7.88 -1.74 10.75
CA TYR A 159 -6.91 -0.67 10.92
C TYR A 159 -7.44 0.62 10.28
N VAL A 160 -7.56 1.65 11.11
CA VAL A 160 -7.91 2.98 10.63
C VAL A 160 -6.71 3.65 9.98
N ASP A 161 -6.92 4.13 8.77
CA ASP A 161 -5.96 4.85 7.94
C ASP A 161 -6.72 5.93 7.15
N ARG A 162 -5.99 6.73 6.40
CA ARG A 162 -6.44 7.91 5.67
C ARG A 162 -7.26 7.56 4.44
N VAL A 163 -7.67 8.57 3.68
CA VAL A 163 -8.38 8.44 2.41
C VAL A 163 -7.68 9.26 1.34
N ARG A 164 -7.60 8.72 0.11
CA ARG A 164 -7.13 9.46 -1.07
C ARG A 164 -8.34 9.95 -1.86
N VAL A 165 -8.47 11.27 -2.03
CA VAL A 165 -9.55 11.90 -2.82
C VAL A 165 -8.95 12.80 -3.89
N ARG A 166 -9.50 12.79 -5.11
CA ARG A 166 -9.19 13.75 -6.18
C ARG A 166 -10.47 14.17 -6.91
N GLY A 167 -10.44 15.28 -7.64
CA GLY A 167 -11.58 15.87 -8.35
C GLY A 167 -12.52 16.67 -7.45
N GLY A 168 -13.62 17.18 -7.99
CA GLY A 168 -14.68 17.86 -7.23
C GLY A 168 -14.25 19.10 -6.45
N GLY A 169 -13.21 19.81 -6.92
CA GLY A 169 -12.64 20.96 -6.20
C GLY A 169 -11.75 20.61 -5.00
N PHE A 170 -11.55 19.32 -4.69
CA PHE A 170 -10.57 18.86 -3.68
C PHE A 170 -9.11 19.05 -4.16
N ASP A 171 -8.94 19.33 -5.46
CA ASP A 171 -7.68 19.56 -6.16
C ASP A 171 -7.06 20.95 -5.98
N ASP A 172 -7.85 21.95 -5.62
CA ASP A 172 -7.40 23.35 -5.56
C ASP A 172 -6.85 23.76 -4.18
N VAL A 173 -6.53 22.78 -3.33
CA VAL A 173 -6.04 23.02 -1.96
C VAL A 173 -4.52 23.23 -1.98
N VAL A 174 -4.11 24.49 -2.01
CA VAL A 174 -2.71 24.93 -1.84
C VAL A 174 -2.18 24.47 -0.47
N VAL A 175 -1.02 23.82 -0.47
CA VAL A 175 -0.23 23.50 0.74
C VAL A 175 0.28 24.82 1.31
N GLU A 176 -0.22 25.25 2.49
CA GLU A 176 0.45 26.31 3.24
C GLU A 176 1.79 25.75 3.75
N GLY A 177 2.89 26.38 3.32
CA GLY A 177 4.22 25.79 3.29
C GLY A 177 4.89 25.55 4.64
N ILE A 178 5.66 24.46 4.70
CA ILE A 178 6.91 24.42 5.45
C ILE A 178 7.95 25.03 4.50
N VAL A 179 8.06 26.35 4.52
CA VAL A 179 9.25 27.03 4.01
C VAL A 179 9.92 27.59 5.25
N GLY A 180 10.97 26.92 5.73
CA GLY A 180 11.93 27.58 6.60
C GLY A 180 12.54 28.70 5.78
N GLU A 181 12.48 29.92 6.30
CA GLU A 181 13.20 31.07 5.74
C GLU A 181 14.67 30.69 5.57
N VAL A 182 15.07 30.39 4.33
CA VAL A 182 16.46 30.47 3.92
C VAL A 182 16.68 31.94 3.64
N GLY A 183 17.28 32.63 4.61
CA GLY A 183 17.84 33.95 4.37
C GLY A 183 18.80 33.86 3.19
N SER A 184 18.52 34.66 2.17
CA SER A 184 19.40 34.89 1.04
C SER A 184 20.67 35.59 1.53
N GLU A 185 21.76 34.84 1.71
CA GLU A 185 23.11 35.40 1.60
C GLU A 185 23.67 34.99 0.25
N GLU A 186 24.00 35.99 -0.54
CA GLU A 186 24.64 35.90 -1.85
C GLU A 186 25.95 35.10 -1.73
N SER A 187 26.05 33.98 -2.42
CA SER A 187 27.31 33.27 -2.61
C SER A 187 27.88 33.64 -3.97
N GLU A 188 28.92 34.48 -3.94
CA GLU A 188 29.80 34.75 -5.08
C GLU A 188 30.42 33.44 -5.60
N GLU A 189 30.36 33.28 -6.92
CA GLU A 189 31.12 32.29 -7.66
C GLU A 189 32.63 32.55 -7.48
N SER A 190 33.41 31.51 -7.19
CA SER A 190 34.78 31.45 -7.68
C SER A 190 35.21 30.02 -8.00
N GLU A 191 35.72 29.89 -9.21
CA GLU A 191 36.39 28.74 -9.80
C GLU A 191 37.58 28.29 -8.96
N ALA A 192 37.85 26.97 -8.93
CA ALA A 192 39.18 26.46 -9.31
C ALA A 192 39.21 24.92 -9.26
N SER A 193 39.41 24.35 -10.44
CA SER A 193 39.91 23.00 -10.63
C SER A 193 41.34 22.83 -10.11
N SER A 194 41.67 21.58 -9.78
CA SER A 194 43.00 20.97 -9.84
C SER A 194 44.08 21.46 -8.86
N SER A 195 44.60 20.55 -8.05
CA SER A 195 45.95 19.99 -8.22
C SER A 195 46.35 19.13 -7.02
N ALA A 196 46.99 18.01 -7.34
CA ALA A 196 47.60 17.09 -6.40
C ALA A 196 48.92 17.62 -5.82
N SER A 197 49.37 17.00 -4.74
CA SER A 197 50.76 16.65 -4.37
C SER A 197 51.24 17.12 -2.98
N PHE A 198 51.79 16.14 -2.22
CA PHE A 198 53.02 16.16 -1.38
C PHE A 198 53.28 17.38 -0.45
N ALA A 199 53.77 17.31 0.80
CA ALA A 199 54.50 16.30 1.56
C ALA A 199 54.54 16.66 3.08
N ARG A 200 54.84 15.63 3.87
CA ARG A 200 55.52 15.56 5.18
C ARG A 200 56.53 16.68 5.51
N GLU A 201 56.50 17.27 6.71
CA GLU A 201 57.64 17.31 7.67
C GLU A 201 57.33 17.87 9.08
N GLU A 202 58.31 17.71 9.98
CA GLU A 202 58.29 17.66 11.45
C GLU A 202 58.55 19.01 12.19
N ARG A 203 58.24 19.00 13.51
CA ARG A 203 58.91 19.70 14.66
C ARG A 203 58.73 21.24 14.74
N LYS A 204 58.68 21.94 15.90
CA LYS A 204 59.19 21.71 17.27
C LYS A 204 58.65 22.81 18.25
N LYS A 205 58.45 22.42 19.53
CA LYS A 205 58.75 23.13 20.81
C LYS A 205 58.13 24.49 21.20
N MET A 206 57.50 24.53 22.38
CA MET A 206 57.93 25.15 23.69
C MET A 206 56.97 24.58 24.78
N GLY A 207 57.34 23.93 25.90
CA GLY A 207 58.09 24.38 27.10
C GLY A 207 57.21 25.30 27.99
N VAL A 208 56.97 25.19 29.31
CA VAL A 208 57.53 24.50 30.49
C VAL A 208 56.51 24.63 31.67
N GLY A 209 56.28 23.60 32.50
CA GLY A 209 56.44 23.63 33.99
C GLY A 209 55.08 23.45 34.71
N GLY A 210 54.85 22.77 35.84
CA GLY A 210 55.61 22.09 36.89
C GLY A 210 54.56 21.46 37.86
N SER A 211 54.65 20.15 38.17
CA SER A 211 55.06 19.55 39.46
C SER A 211 54.04 19.59 40.61
N GLY A 212 53.67 18.41 41.13
CA GLY A 212 53.04 18.24 42.45
C GLY A 212 52.35 16.90 42.72
N SER A 213 53.12 15.93 43.24
CA SER A 213 52.74 14.75 44.05
C SER A 213 51.52 14.94 44.98
N SER A 214 50.76 13.97 45.49
CA SER A 214 50.90 12.52 45.70
C SER A 214 49.62 11.97 46.39
N ASN A 215 49.46 10.64 46.33
CA ASN A 215 49.02 9.74 47.41
C ASN A 215 47.56 9.23 47.54
N LEU A 216 47.54 7.88 47.58
CA LEU A 216 46.74 6.96 48.42
C LEU A 216 45.29 6.59 48.03
N MET A 217 45.19 5.35 47.51
CA MET A 217 44.38 4.22 47.99
C MET A 217 43.01 4.53 48.62
N ASN A 218 41.93 3.89 48.13
CA ASN A 218 41.56 2.54 48.57
C ASN A 218 40.41 1.95 47.73
N LYS A 219 40.43 0.62 47.63
CA LYS A 219 39.41 -0.33 47.15
C LYS A 219 38.13 -0.19 48.01
N GLY A 220 36.94 -0.63 47.62
CA GLY A 220 36.52 -1.50 46.54
C GLY A 220 35.00 -1.69 46.56
N SER A 221 34.56 -2.41 45.54
CA SER A 221 33.25 -2.98 45.25
C SER A 221 32.61 -3.80 46.40
N ILE A 222 31.26 -3.82 46.47
CA ILE A 222 30.37 -5.00 46.24
C ILE A 222 28.93 -4.71 46.70
N SER A 223 28.02 -5.43 46.05
CA SER A 223 26.58 -5.41 45.85
C SER A 223 25.63 -5.87 46.99
N ILE A 224 24.33 -5.90 46.63
CA ILE A 224 23.13 -6.62 47.17
C ILE A 224 22.52 -5.94 48.43
N SER A 225 21.21 -5.74 48.68
CA SER A 225 19.97 -6.46 48.34
C SER A 225 18.70 -5.65 48.69
N SER A 226 17.59 -5.97 47.99
CA SER A 226 16.14 -5.88 48.34
C SER A 226 15.65 -5.31 49.68
N SER A 227 14.62 -4.45 49.61
CA SER A 227 13.34 -4.63 50.33
C SER A 227 12.26 -3.63 49.87
N SER A 228 11.04 -4.16 49.79
CA SER A 228 9.74 -3.51 49.53
C SER A 228 9.38 -2.38 50.49
N ASN A 229 8.61 -1.40 50.01
CA ASN A 229 7.50 -0.79 50.76
C ASN A 229 6.39 -0.32 49.82
N TYR A 230 5.17 -0.67 50.21
CA TYR A 230 3.89 -0.16 49.74
C TYR A 230 3.75 1.31 50.09
N ASP A 231 3.17 2.11 49.19
CA ASP A 231 2.43 3.32 49.57
C ASP A 231 1.13 3.37 48.76
N HIS A 232 0.03 3.49 49.50
CA HIS A 232 -1.34 3.71 49.05
C HIS A 232 -1.58 5.22 49.01
N ASP A 233 -1.94 5.78 47.86
CA ASP A 233 -2.57 7.10 47.80
C ASP A 233 -4.00 6.95 47.25
N HIS A 234 -4.95 7.29 48.14
CA HIS A 234 -6.36 7.46 47.87
C HIS A 234 -6.61 8.93 47.53
N ASP A 235 -7.11 9.22 46.32
CA ASP A 235 -7.77 10.48 46.03
C ASP A 235 -9.27 10.22 45.79
N HIS A 236 -10.06 10.74 46.71
CA HIS A 236 -11.52 10.85 46.65
C HIS A 236 -11.87 12.17 45.97
N ASP A 237 -12.59 12.14 44.86
CA ASP A 237 -13.43 13.26 44.44
C ASP A 237 -14.88 12.80 44.36
N HIS A 238 -15.68 13.36 45.28
CA HIS A 238 -17.12 13.31 45.30
C HIS A 238 -17.66 14.48 44.47
N ASP A 239 -18.50 14.21 43.48
CA ASP A 239 -19.54 15.15 43.06
C ASP A 239 -20.87 14.39 42.95
N HIS A 240 -21.72 14.66 43.93
CA HIS A 240 -23.15 14.36 43.89
C HIS A 240 -23.85 15.57 43.27
N ASP A 241 -24.67 15.34 42.25
CA ASP A 241 -25.86 16.14 42.08
C ASP A 241 -27.07 15.29 41.70
N HIS A 242 -28.15 15.56 42.44
CA HIS A 242 -29.39 14.81 42.47
C HIS A 242 -30.25 15.11 41.24
N ASN A 243 -30.91 14.08 40.69
CA ASN A 243 -32.29 14.26 40.24
C ASN A 243 -33.10 12.98 40.39
N HIS A 244 -34.04 13.01 41.33
CA HIS A 244 -35.12 12.04 41.43
C HIS A 244 -36.28 12.51 40.54
N ASN A 245 -36.79 11.62 39.69
CA ASN A 245 -38.24 11.53 39.54
C ASN A 245 -38.67 10.09 39.24
N HIS A 246 -39.48 9.54 40.15
CA HIS A 246 -40.26 8.33 39.96
C HIS A 246 -41.60 8.72 39.30
N ASN A 247 -42.07 7.95 38.31
CA ASN A 247 -43.45 7.49 38.37
C ASN A 247 -43.71 6.21 37.56
N HIS A 248 -44.78 5.54 37.99
CA HIS A 248 -45.09 4.12 37.95
C HIS A 248 -45.53 3.45 36.64
N ASN A 249 -45.33 2.13 36.65
CA ASN A 249 -46.06 1.06 35.95
C ASN A 249 -47.56 1.30 35.74
N HIS A 250 -48.06 0.83 34.59
CA HIS A 250 -49.26 -0.03 34.57
C HIS A 250 -49.26 -1.03 33.41
N ILE A 251 -49.61 -2.26 33.79
CA ILE A 251 -49.88 -3.47 33.00
C ILE A 251 -51.31 -3.41 32.44
N ASN A 252 -51.55 -3.75 31.15
CA ASN A 252 -52.43 -4.87 30.72
C ASN A 252 -52.69 -4.96 29.19
N ASN A 253 -52.49 -6.18 28.69
CA ASN A 253 -53.32 -6.99 27.77
C ASN A 253 -53.80 -6.53 26.39
N HIS A 254 -53.39 -7.35 25.40
CA HIS A 254 -54.16 -7.99 24.31
C HIS A 254 -55.17 -7.16 23.49
N ILE A 255 -55.00 -7.21 22.16
CA ILE A 255 -56.03 -7.68 21.20
C ILE A 255 -55.34 -8.09 19.88
N ASN A 256 -55.70 -9.29 19.42
CA ASN A 256 -55.45 -9.82 18.09
C ASN A 256 -56.08 -8.96 17.00
N ASN A 257 -55.45 -8.82 15.83
CA ASN A 257 -56.24 -9.00 14.62
C ASN A 257 -55.42 -9.47 13.41
N HIS A 258 -55.91 -10.59 12.86
CA HIS A 258 -55.62 -11.08 11.53
C HIS A 258 -55.96 -10.03 10.46
N ASN A 259 -55.24 -10.07 9.34
CA ASN A 259 -55.92 -10.18 8.06
C ASN A 259 -55.04 -10.84 7.00
N ASN A 260 -55.53 -11.99 6.53
CA ASN A 260 -55.21 -12.62 5.26
C ASN A 260 -55.58 -11.68 4.10
N ASN A 261 -54.84 -11.74 3.00
CA ASN A 261 -55.49 -12.11 1.74
C ASN A 261 -54.54 -12.74 0.72
N HIS A 262 -55.00 -13.88 0.20
CA HIS A 262 -54.57 -14.59 -1.01
C HIS A 262 -54.64 -13.67 -2.26
N ASN A 263 -53.86 -13.88 -3.33
CA ASN A 263 -54.05 -14.80 -4.48
C ASN A 263 -53.16 -14.17 -5.61
N ASN A 264 -52.60 -14.79 -6.64
CA ASN A 264 -52.81 -16.07 -7.32
C ASN A 264 -51.61 -16.35 -8.25
N HIS A 265 -51.52 -17.60 -8.70
CA HIS A 265 -50.64 -18.17 -9.73
C HIS A 265 -50.52 -17.40 -11.06
N ASN A 266 -49.38 -17.54 -11.72
CA ASN A 266 -49.36 -18.27 -13.01
C ASN A 266 -47.97 -18.80 -13.39
N ASN A 267 -47.93 -20.11 -13.59
CA ASN A 267 -46.91 -20.84 -14.34
C ASN A 267 -46.94 -20.43 -15.82
N ASN A 268 -45.78 -20.43 -16.49
CA ASN A 268 -45.70 -21.15 -17.76
C ASN A 268 -44.28 -21.59 -18.11
N HIS A 269 -44.16 -22.91 -18.27
CA HIS A 269 -43.11 -23.62 -18.98
C HIS A 269 -42.91 -23.10 -20.41
N HIS A 270 -41.70 -23.22 -20.95
CA HIS A 270 -41.45 -24.08 -22.11
C HIS A 270 -39.96 -24.44 -22.28
N ASN A 271 -39.73 -25.74 -22.41
CA ASN A 271 -38.52 -26.41 -22.87
C ASN A 271 -38.30 -26.20 -24.37
N ASN A 272 -37.03 -26.21 -24.82
CA ASN A 272 -36.44 -27.16 -25.79
C ASN A 272 -35.12 -26.57 -26.35
N HIS A 273 -33.96 -27.20 -26.14
CA HIS A 273 -33.37 -28.36 -26.84
C HIS A 273 -32.63 -28.03 -28.14
N ASN A 274 -31.34 -28.44 -28.14
CA ASN A 274 -30.51 -28.93 -29.25
C ASN A 274 -30.19 -27.92 -30.39
N ASN A 275 -29.05 -27.94 -31.09
CA ASN A 275 -28.07 -29.00 -31.31
C ASN A 275 -26.74 -28.44 -31.88
N HIS A 276 -25.66 -29.13 -31.52
CA HIS A 276 -24.47 -29.53 -32.31
C HIS A 276 -23.99 -28.80 -33.59
N ASN A 277 -22.66 -28.60 -33.57
CA ASN A 277 -21.62 -29.10 -34.50
C ASN A 277 -20.99 -28.27 -35.65
N ASN A 278 -19.67 -28.49 -35.69
CA ASN A 278 -18.68 -28.49 -36.78
C ASN A 278 -18.06 -27.16 -37.23
N HIS A 279 -16.76 -26.92 -36.99
CA HIS A 279 -15.57 -27.45 -37.70
C HIS A 279 -15.54 -27.12 -39.21
N HIS A 280 -14.61 -26.23 -39.62
CA HIS A 280 -13.56 -26.59 -40.58
C HIS A 280 -12.46 -25.52 -40.73
N ASN A 281 -11.25 -26.06 -40.95
CA ASN A 281 -9.97 -25.41 -41.25
C ASN A 281 -9.91 -24.77 -42.65
N ASN A 282 -9.05 -23.77 -42.82
CA ASN A 282 -7.88 -23.72 -43.73
C ASN A 282 -7.48 -22.26 -43.98
N HIS A 283 -6.26 -21.81 -43.65
CA HIS A 283 -4.97 -21.96 -44.36
C HIS A 283 -4.76 -21.02 -45.57
N HIS A 284 -3.74 -20.17 -45.40
CA HIS A 284 -2.70 -19.74 -46.37
C HIS A 284 -3.13 -19.00 -47.66
N ASN A 285 -2.71 -17.73 -47.83
CA ASN A 285 -1.41 -17.36 -48.42
C ASN A 285 -1.27 -15.85 -48.74
N ASN A 286 -0.04 -15.35 -48.55
CA ASN A 286 0.50 -14.09 -49.05
C ASN A 286 0.53 -14.04 -50.59
N THR A 287 0.29 -12.87 -51.21
CA THR A 287 1.13 -12.35 -52.31
C THR A 287 0.99 -10.83 -52.48
N THR A 288 2.14 -10.23 -52.75
CA THR A 288 2.52 -8.82 -52.92
C THR A 288 2.13 -8.24 -54.30
N ILE A 289 2.23 -6.90 -54.43
CA ILE A 289 2.66 -6.07 -55.59
C ILE A 289 1.64 -5.05 -56.14
N THR A 290 1.87 -3.79 -55.70
CA THR A 290 2.22 -2.60 -56.51
C THR A 290 1.18 -1.83 -57.34
N THR A 291 1.17 -0.53 -57.04
CA THR A 291 0.70 0.69 -57.72
C THR A 291 0.41 0.65 -59.22
N THR A 292 -0.68 1.30 -59.64
CA THR A 292 -0.63 2.51 -60.50
C THR A 292 -1.97 3.23 -60.60
N THR A 293 -1.85 4.55 -60.61
CA THR A 293 -2.84 5.63 -60.75
C THR A 293 -3.47 5.66 -62.14
N THR A 294 -4.72 6.15 -62.27
CA THR A 294 -5.10 7.37 -63.03
C THR A 294 -6.61 7.38 -63.36
N THR A 295 -7.15 8.58 -63.23
CA THR A 295 -8.53 9.03 -63.20
C THR A 295 -9.10 9.35 -64.60
N THR A 296 -10.44 9.37 -64.67
CA THR A 296 -11.30 10.28 -65.48
C THR A 296 -11.66 9.91 -66.93
N THR A 297 -12.97 9.78 -67.22
CA THR A 297 -13.80 10.78 -67.95
C THR A 297 -14.99 10.15 -68.73
N THR A 298 -16.19 10.23 -68.14
CA THR A 298 -17.40 10.95 -68.62
C THR A 298 -18.20 10.60 -69.91
N ILE A 299 -19.54 10.70 -69.73
CA ILE A 299 -20.69 11.08 -70.62
C ILE A 299 -21.33 9.99 -71.51
N ILE A 300 -22.65 9.75 -71.34
CA ILE A 300 -23.74 10.20 -72.25
C ILE A 300 -25.14 9.85 -71.70
N ASN A 301 -26.05 10.82 -71.87
CA ASN A 301 -27.46 10.98 -71.49
C ASN A 301 -28.43 9.86 -71.92
N THR A 302 -29.52 9.67 -71.18
CA THR A 302 -30.92 10.01 -71.57
C THR A 302 -31.94 9.46 -70.55
N THR A 303 -32.91 10.30 -70.15
CA THR A 303 -34.18 10.01 -69.44
C THR A 303 -35.35 10.24 -70.44
N PRO A 304 -36.65 10.02 -70.13
CA PRO A 304 -37.32 9.67 -68.85
C PRO A 304 -38.47 8.60 -68.95
N ASP A 305 -38.93 8.11 -67.79
CA ASP A 305 -40.36 8.08 -67.34
C ASP A 305 -40.66 6.96 -66.28
N ASP A 306 -40.94 7.46 -65.07
CA ASP A 306 -41.90 7.10 -64.00
C ASP A 306 -41.97 5.77 -63.19
N ASP A 307 -42.20 6.00 -61.87
CA ASP A 307 -42.66 5.15 -60.73
C ASP A 307 -41.63 4.46 -59.77
N PRO A 308 -41.93 4.25 -58.46
CA PRO A 308 -41.81 5.19 -57.32
C PRO A 308 -40.78 4.71 -56.24
N PRO A 309 -40.53 5.43 -55.10
CA PRO A 309 -39.28 5.29 -54.35
C PRO A 309 -39.29 4.16 -53.30
N PHE A 310 -38.28 3.29 -53.34
CA PHE A 310 -37.92 2.42 -52.21
C PHE A 310 -36.78 3.07 -51.40
N PHE A 311 -37.11 3.52 -50.19
CA PHE A 311 -36.17 3.97 -49.17
C PHE A 311 -35.18 2.84 -48.81
N ARG A 312 -33.90 2.98 -49.22
CA ARG A 312 -32.79 2.26 -48.58
C ARG A 312 -32.37 3.03 -47.33
N ASN A 313 -32.53 2.39 -46.17
CA ASN A 313 -32.17 2.91 -44.86
C ASN A 313 -30.63 3.03 -44.72
N PRO A 314 -30.03 4.24 -44.63
CA PRO A 314 -28.58 4.42 -44.56
C PRO A 314 -27.98 4.06 -43.19
N HIS A 315 -28.81 3.72 -42.20
CA HIS A 315 -28.37 3.61 -40.81
C HIS A 315 -27.59 2.33 -40.47
N LYS A 316 -27.63 1.26 -41.28
CA LYS A 316 -26.89 0.02 -40.94
C LYS A 316 -25.40 0.04 -41.33
N HIS A 317 -25.03 0.70 -42.43
CA HIS A 317 -23.61 0.81 -42.80
C HIS A 317 -22.87 1.88 -42.00
N HIS A 318 -23.56 2.95 -41.59
CA HIS A 318 -22.96 4.01 -40.78
C HIS A 318 -22.61 3.54 -39.36
N HIS A 319 -23.46 2.70 -38.75
CA HIS A 319 -23.23 2.18 -37.39
C HIS A 319 -22.04 1.21 -37.31
N HIS A 320 -21.85 0.35 -38.31
CA HIS A 320 -20.73 -0.60 -38.31
C HIS A 320 -19.38 0.09 -38.56
N HIS A 321 -19.37 1.14 -39.40
CA HIS A 321 -18.17 1.94 -39.64
C HIS A 321 -17.82 2.85 -38.46
N GLN A 322 -18.82 3.40 -37.76
CA GLN A 322 -18.60 4.15 -36.51
C GLN A 322 -18.06 3.27 -35.38
N GLN A 323 -18.57 2.04 -35.22
CA GLN A 323 -18.06 1.13 -34.18
C GLN A 323 -16.63 0.69 -34.42
N GLN A 324 -16.24 0.42 -35.68
CA GLN A 324 -14.85 0.08 -36.02
C GLN A 324 -13.91 1.28 -35.85
N GLN A 325 -14.34 2.49 -36.22
CA GLN A 325 -13.54 3.71 -36.01
C GLN A 325 -13.40 4.06 -34.52
N GLN A 326 -14.43 3.82 -33.70
CA GLN A 326 -14.33 4.01 -32.25
C GLN A 326 -13.40 2.98 -31.58
N GLN A 327 -13.42 1.72 -32.02
CA GLN A 327 -12.48 0.71 -31.50
C GLN A 327 -11.03 1.00 -31.92
N GLN A 328 -10.80 1.43 -33.16
CA GLN A 328 -9.45 1.84 -33.61
C GLN A 328 -8.96 3.11 -32.92
N GLN A 329 -9.84 4.10 -32.70
CA GLN A 329 -9.50 5.30 -31.92
C GLN A 329 -9.22 4.97 -30.44
N GLN A 330 -9.97 4.06 -29.82
CA GLN A 330 -9.68 3.61 -28.45
C GLN A 330 -8.35 2.87 -28.35
N GLN A 331 -8.05 2.01 -29.33
CA GLN A 331 -6.78 1.27 -29.36
C GLN A 331 -5.59 2.19 -29.65
N GLN A 332 -5.77 3.20 -30.51
CA GLN A 332 -4.74 4.19 -30.81
C GLN A 332 -4.55 5.20 -29.67
N GLN A 333 -5.61 5.58 -28.94
CA GLN A 333 -5.52 6.37 -27.71
C GLN A 333 -4.84 5.59 -26.58
N GLN A 334 -5.08 4.28 -26.46
CA GLN A 334 -4.36 3.41 -25.52
C GLN A 334 -2.86 3.30 -25.83
N LEU A 335 -2.49 3.29 -27.12
CA LEU A 335 -1.09 3.27 -27.55
C LEU A 335 -0.40 4.63 -27.39
N LEU A 336 -1.09 5.74 -27.69
CA LEU A 336 -0.53 7.09 -27.48
C LEU A 336 -0.40 7.45 -25.99
N ALA A 337 -1.38 7.04 -25.16
CA ALA A 337 -1.24 7.09 -23.70
C ALA A 337 -0.11 6.17 -23.22
N ALA A 338 0.21 5.11 -23.97
CA ALA A 338 1.33 4.24 -23.68
C ALA A 338 2.68 4.94 -23.89
N ASP A 339 2.82 5.65 -25.00
CA ASP A 339 4.05 6.35 -25.35
C ASP A 339 4.27 7.60 -24.47
N ASP A 340 3.19 8.32 -24.11
CA ASP A 340 3.26 9.46 -23.19
C ASP A 340 3.67 9.05 -21.76
N TRP A 341 3.29 7.85 -21.27
CA TRP A 341 3.77 7.37 -19.96
C TRP A 341 5.24 6.97 -19.99
N ILE A 342 5.75 6.46 -21.12
CA ILE A 342 7.17 6.13 -21.28
C ILE A 342 8.00 7.41 -21.27
N SER A 343 7.53 8.50 -21.90
CA SER A 343 8.17 9.82 -21.81
C SER A 343 8.08 10.45 -20.42
N ALA A 344 6.96 10.29 -19.69
CA ALA A 344 6.85 10.70 -18.29
C ALA A 344 7.78 9.88 -17.35
N LEU A 345 8.07 8.61 -17.70
CA LEU A 345 9.05 7.75 -17.02
C LEU A 345 10.48 8.32 -17.09
N GLN A 346 10.77 9.10 -18.14
CA GLN A 346 12.09 9.64 -18.42
C GLN A 346 12.30 11.05 -17.84
N SER A 347 11.24 11.80 -17.54
CA SER A 347 11.32 13.27 -17.39
C SER A 347 11.22 13.86 -15.97
N SER A 348 11.07 13.07 -14.90
CA SER A 348 11.15 13.60 -13.52
C SER A 348 12.17 12.86 -12.67
N ALA A 349 12.83 13.60 -11.76
CA ALA A 349 13.80 13.14 -10.76
C ALA A 349 13.60 11.66 -10.32
N GLY A 350 14.69 10.89 -10.28
CA GLY A 350 14.70 9.43 -10.25
C GLY A 350 13.60 8.76 -9.39
N VAL A 351 13.01 7.68 -9.93
CA VAL A 351 11.95 6.92 -9.26
C VAL A 351 12.40 6.43 -7.88
N ILE A 352 11.65 6.80 -6.85
CA ILE A 352 11.83 6.32 -5.48
C ILE A 352 10.68 5.37 -5.16
N ALA A 353 11.00 4.10 -4.90
CA ALA A 353 10.04 3.15 -4.37
C ALA A 353 10.12 3.11 -2.84
N GLN A 354 8.99 2.88 -2.19
CA GLN A 354 8.85 2.75 -0.74
C GLN A 354 8.54 1.31 -0.36
N VAL A 355 9.05 0.87 0.78
CA VAL A 355 8.62 -0.35 1.48
C VAL A 355 8.28 0.06 2.91
N ASP A 356 7.04 -0.18 3.33
CA ASP A 356 6.54 0.21 4.67
C ASP A 356 6.90 -0.81 5.75
N ASN A 357 6.25 -0.67 6.92
CA ASN A 357 6.40 -1.53 8.10
C ASN A 357 7.85 -1.56 8.58
N GLY A 358 8.45 -0.40 8.74
CA GLY A 358 9.79 -0.26 9.26
C GLY A 358 10.87 -0.15 8.20
N SER A 359 11.94 0.53 8.60
CA SER A 359 13.10 0.90 7.81
C SER A 359 14.32 0.31 8.51
N LEU A 360 14.93 1.02 9.47
CA LEU A 360 16.07 0.51 10.23
C LEU A 360 15.73 -0.72 11.05
N GLU A 361 14.47 -0.84 11.49
CA GLU A 361 13.94 -1.98 12.24
C GLU A 361 14.24 -3.32 11.55
N ARG A 362 14.40 -3.33 10.21
CA ARG A 362 14.72 -4.54 9.43
C ARG A 362 16.10 -5.13 9.73
N TRP A 363 17.00 -4.32 10.26
CA TRP A 363 18.35 -4.71 10.66
C TRP A 363 18.55 -4.73 12.18
N GLU A 364 17.64 -4.12 12.95
CA GLU A 364 17.82 -3.97 14.39
C GLU A 364 17.40 -5.21 15.18
N PRO A 365 18.17 -5.59 16.23
CA PRO A 365 17.81 -6.68 17.13
C PRO A 365 16.44 -6.49 17.80
N ASP A 366 16.06 -5.25 18.11
CA ASP A 366 14.80 -4.94 18.78
C ASP A 366 13.63 -4.74 17.80
N GLY A 367 13.93 -4.70 16.49
CA GLY A 367 12.97 -4.60 15.40
C GLY A 367 12.59 -5.99 14.87
N TYR A 368 12.84 -6.25 13.58
CA TYR A 368 12.66 -7.56 12.94
C TYR A 368 13.69 -8.60 13.41
N GLY A 369 14.82 -8.18 13.97
CA GLY A 369 15.81 -9.09 14.56
C GLY A 369 15.25 -9.87 15.76
N ARG A 370 14.24 -9.32 16.45
CA ARG A 370 13.70 -9.88 17.70
C ARG A 370 13.13 -11.27 17.54
N CYS A 371 12.43 -11.50 16.43
CA CYS A 371 11.85 -12.79 16.06
C CYS A 371 12.53 -13.41 14.83
N GLY A 372 13.64 -12.84 14.39
CA GLY A 372 14.49 -13.42 13.36
C GLY A 372 13.90 -13.47 11.95
N THR A 373 13.03 -12.51 11.60
CA THR A 373 12.29 -12.49 10.32
C THR A 373 13.20 -12.68 9.10
N TYR A 374 14.36 -12.02 9.10
CA TYR A 374 15.31 -12.02 7.98
C TYR A 374 16.59 -12.83 8.28
N ASN A 375 16.59 -13.67 9.33
CA ASN A 375 17.79 -14.41 9.76
C ASN A 375 18.38 -15.28 8.64
N ARG A 376 17.53 -15.92 7.82
CA ARG A 376 17.99 -16.70 6.67
C ARG A 376 18.73 -15.85 5.65
N ILE A 377 18.24 -14.65 5.37
CA ILE A 377 18.87 -13.70 4.44
C ILE A 377 20.25 -13.31 4.97
N PHE A 378 20.34 -12.88 6.24
CA PHE A 378 21.60 -12.46 6.86
C PHE A 378 22.59 -13.62 7.09
N ALA A 379 22.11 -14.87 7.12
CA ALA A 379 22.94 -16.07 7.13
C ALA A 379 23.45 -16.49 5.74
N GLY A 380 23.01 -15.83 4.66
CA GLY A 380 23.33 -16.20 3.28
C GLY A 380 22.50 -17.37 2.75
N ASP A 381 21.38 -17.69 3.39
CA ASP A 381 20.42 -18.73 3.00
C ASP A 381 19.12 -18.13 2.45
N TRP A 382 19.25 -17.05 1.65
CA TRP A 382 18.10 -16.32 1.12
C TRP A 382 17.22 -17.18 0.19
N GLU A 383 17.75 -18.25 -0.41
CA GLU A 383 16.96 -19.16 -1.24
C GLU A 383 15.85 -19.85 -0.46
N ASN A 384 16.09 -20.12 0.83
CA ASN A 384 15.13 -20.74 1.75
C ASN A 384 14.39 -19.72 2.63
N TYR A 385 14.58 -18.41 2.41
CA TYR A 385 13.74 -17.40 3.00
C TYR A 385 12.35 -17.44 2.35
N ASP A 386 11.33 -17.72 3.16
CA ASP A 386 9.93 -17.63 2.76
C ASP A 386 9.32 -16.31 3.26
N PRO A 387 8.99 -15.35 2.37
CA PRO A 387 8.37 -14.11 2.78
C PRO A 387 7.00 -14.29 3.45
N TRP A 388 6.33 -15.43 3.19
CA TRP A 388 4.98 -15.76 3.67
C TRP A 388 4.94 -16.45 5.04
N GLN A 389 6.08 -16.67 5.68
CA GLN A 389 6.13 -17.17 7.06
C GLN A 389 5.79 -16.03 8.04
N SER A 390 4.73 -16.19 8.83
CA SER A 390 4.26 -15.13 9.74
C SER A 390 4.98 -15.10 11.08
N SER A 391 5.50 -16.24 11.56
CA SER A 391 6.02 -16.41 12.93
C SER A 391 7.13 -15.41 13.30
N GLY A 392 8.01 -15.12 12.34
CA GLY A 392 9.06 -14.11 12.47
C GLY A 392 8.55 -12.67 12.52
N ARG A 393 7.30 -12.39 12.12
CA ARG A 393 6.72 -11.03 12.04
C ARG A 393 5.82 -10.69 13.21
N VAL A 394 5.13 -11.68 13.80
CA VAL A 394 4.11 -11.46 14.84
C VAL A 394 4.65 -10.69 16.05
N GLY A 395 5.89 -10.97 16.44
CA GLY A 395 6.56 -10.31 17.56
C GLY A 395 7.60 -9.27 17.15
N ALA A 396 7.65 -8.87 15.88
CA ALA A 396 8.56 -7.83 15.42
C ALA A 396 8.02 -6.44 15.79
N THR A 397 8.93 -5.55 16.20
CA THR A 397 8.61 -4.13 16.38
C THR A 397 8.91 -3.41 15.07
N THR A 398 7.90 -2.88 14.39
CA THR A 398 8.06 -2.24 13.07
C THR A 398 8.17 -0.72 13.13
N ASP A 399 7.98 -0.15 14.32
CA ASP A 399 8.09 1.29 14.60
C ASP A 399 8.87 1.50 15.91
N LEU A 400 10.21 1.45 15.83
CA LEU A 400 11.06 1.69 16.99
C LEU A 400 11.23 3.18 17.30
N TYR A 401 10.94 4.04 16.32
CA TYR A 401 11.27 5.45 16.34
C TYR A 401 10.05 6.36 16.44
N ASN A 402 8.85 5.79 16.60
CA ASN A 402 7.58 6.51 16.68
C ASN A 402 7.40 7.50 15.53
N GLY A 403 7.66 7.02 14.30
CA GLY A 403 7.59 7.84 13.09
C GLY A 403 6.16 8.30 12.83
N TYR A 404 5.97 9.53 12.34
CA TYR A 404 4.62 10.00 12.00
C TYR A 404 4.03 9.16 10.86
N GLY A 405 2.86 8.56 11.09
CA GLY A 405 2.21 7.65 10.13
C GLY A 405 2.95 6.32 9.96
N SER A 406 3.85 5.99 10.89
CA SER A 406 4.38 4.64 11.01
C SER A 406 3.28 3.67 11.46
N CYS A 407 3.45 2.39 11.17
CA CYS A 407 2.43 1.39 11.46
C CYS A 407 2.80 0.62 12.74
N SER A 408 1.94 0.67 13.75
CA SER A 408 2.12 -0.05 15.02
C SER A 408 1.46 -1.44 15.06
N ILE A 409 0.88 -1.89 13.95
CA ILE A 409 0.25 -3.21 13.83
C ILE A 409 0.96 -4.13 12.84
N PHE A 410 0.81 -5.44 13.04
CA PHE A 410 1.21 -6.42 12.03
C PHE A 410 0.16 -6.48 10.92
N ARG A 411 0.50 -5.94 9.75
CA ARG A 411 -0.26 -6.06 8.50
C ARG A 411 0.28 -7.23 7.68
N MET A 412 -0.55 -8.24 7.43
CA MET A 412 -0.23 -9.33 6.49
C MET A 412 -0.28 -8.84 5.04
N PHE A 413 -1.13 -7.86 4.76
CA PHE A 413 -1.11 -7.13 3.50
C PHE A 413 -1.38 -5.66 3.77
N GLN A 414 -0.69 -4.80 3.02
CA GLN A 414 -1.25 -3.49 2.72
C GLN A 414 -2.46 -3.65 1.79
N GLY A 415 -3.29 -2.62 1.65
CA GLY A 415 -4.41 -2.70 0.71
C GLY A 415 -5.11 -1.39 0.41
N LEU A 416 -5.69 -1.34 -0.78
CA LEU A 416 -6.49 -0.23 -1.29
C LEU A 416 -7.82 -0.74 -1.82
N LEU A 417 -8.91 -0.17 -1.34
CA LEU A 417 -10.25 -0.39 -1.89
C LEU A 417 -10.60 0.79 -2.81
N SER A 418 -10.87 0.49 -4.08
CA SER A 418 -11.22 1.49 -5.08
C SER A 418 -12.71 1.80 -5.01
N LEU A 419 -13.10 3.05 -4.74
CA LEU A 419 -14.52 3.45 -4.75
C LEU A 419 -14.94 4.16 -6.04
N SER A 420 -13.96 4.62 -6.80
CA SER A 420 -14.13 5.14 -8.15
C SER A 420 -13.25 4.36 -9.13
N THR A 421 -13.43 4.58 -10.44
CA THR A 421 -12.48 4.09 -11.43
C THR A 421 -11.13 4.75 -11.20
N ALA A 422 -10.07 3.96 -11.13
CA ALA A 422 -8.71 4.45 -11.01
C ALA A 422 -7.87 3.94 -12.18
N GLU A 423 -7.35 4.88 -12.96
CA GLU A 423 -6.58 4.59 -14.16
C GLU A 423 -5.18 4.03 -13.83
N PRO A 424 -4.59 3.27 -14.77
CA PRO A 424 -3.24 2.78 -14.66
C PRO A 424 -2.23 3.91 -14.35
N GLY A 425 -1.21 3.57 -13.58
CA GLY A 425 -0.03 4.40 -13.36
C GLY A 425 0.00 5.10 -12.01
N MET A 426 -1.13 5.20 -11.32
CA MET A 426 -1.19 5.82 -9.99
C MET A 426 -0.37 5.06 -8.94
N LEU A 427 -0.44 3.73 -8.92
CA LEU A 427 0.32 2.85 -8.04
C LEU A 427 1.08 1.84 -8.90
N ARG A 428 2.38 1.75 -8.67
CA ARG A 428 3.27 0.76 -9.29
C ARG A 428 3.93 -0.07 -8.22
N LEU A 429 4.09 -1.37 -8.46
CA LEU A 429 4.64 -2.32 -7.49
C LEU A 429 5.74 -3.17 -8.13
N LEU A 430 6.73 -3.58 -7.33
CA LEU A 430 7.80 -4.48 -7.77
C LEU A 430 7.43 -5.92 -7.39
N PRO A 431 6.93 -6.78 -8.30
CA PRO A 431 6.37 -8.08 -7.96
C PRO A 431 7.43 -9.17 -7.67
N SER A 432 8.32 -8.90 -6.69
CA SER A 432 9.39 -9.81 -6.27
C SER A 432 9.61 -9.80 -4.74
N PRO A 433 8.67 -10.32 -3.94
CA PRO A 433 8.71 -10.22 -2.47
C PRO A 433 9.90 -10.94 -1.83
N ARG A 434 10.50 -11.94 -2.51
CA ARG A 434 11.67 -12.69 -2.01
C ARG A 434 12.99 -12.05 -2.44
N LEU A 435 13.22 -11.90 -3.75
CA LEU A 435 14.54 -11.51 -4.28
C LEU A 435 14.83 -10.03 -4.03
N ALA A 436 13.84 -9.14 -4.25
CA ALA A 436 14.04 -7.72 -3.96
C ALA A 436 14.31 -7.48 -2.47
N THR A 437 13.61 -8.19 -1.59
CA THR A 437 13.81 -8.15 -0.13
C THR A 437 15.21 -8.61 0.28
N ALA A 438 15.63 -9.78 -0.18
CA ALA A 438 17.00 -10.25 0.06
C ALA A 438 18.03 -9.25 -0.46
N TYR A 439 17.78 -8.64 -1.62
CA TYR A 439 18.70 -7.70 -2.25
C TYR A 439 18.86 -6.42 -1.43
N TYR A 440 17.78 -5.70 -1.11
CA TYR A 440 17.94 -4.44 -0.38
C TYR A 440 18.43 -4.66 1.05
N LEU A 441 18.13 -5.80 1.69
CA LEU A 441 18.66 -6.13 3.02
C LEU A 441 20.16 -6.43 3.02
N LEU A 442 20.66 -7.11 1.98
CA LEU A 442 22.08 -7.43 1.84
C LEU A 442 22.89 -6.30 1.20
N ARG A 443 22.27 -5.40 0.42
CA ARG A 443 22.94 -4.33 -0.32
C ARG A 443 23.88 -3.45 0.52
N PRO A 444 23.56 -3.06 1.79
CA PRO A 444 24.46 -2.32 2.68
C PRO A 444 25.76 -3.06 3.07
N PHE A 445 25.87 -4.36 2.81
CA PHE A 445 27.06 -5.14 3.13
C PHE A 445 28.07 -5.21 1.97
N PHE A 446 27.72 -4.71 0.79
CA PHE A 446 28.54 -4.85 -0.42
C PHE A 446 28.95 -3.51 -1.02
N SER A 447 30.20 -3.44 -1.46
CA SER A 447 30.73 -2.35 -2.27
C SER A 447 31.13 -2.83 -3.65
N SER A 448 31.15 -1.92 -4.61
CA SER A 448 31.56 -2.20 -5.98
C SER A 448 33.08 -2.05 -6.12
N ARG A 449 33.70 -2.88 -6.97
CA ARG A 449 35.12 -2.81 -7.33
C ARG A 449 35.35 -1.71 -8.35
N ARG A 450 34.45 -1.61 -9.32
CA ARG A 450 34.38 -0.56 -10.34
C ARG A 450 33.24 0.38 -10.00
N PRO A 451 33.45 1.71 -10.07
CA PRO A 451 32.39 2.69 -9.81
C PRO A 451 31.26 2.58 -10.84
N PRO A 452 30.06 3.14 -10.53
CA PRO A 452 28.99 3.25 -11.52
C PRO A 452 29.44 4.08 -12.73
N PRO A 453 28.88 3.82 -13.93
CA PRO A 453 29.11 4.68 -15.09
C PRO A 453 28.73 6.13 -14.80
N GLY A 454 29.37 7.06 -15.51
CA GLY A 454 29.08 8.49 -15.40
C GLY A 454 27.63 8.84 -15.80
N PRO A 455 27.13 10.03 -15.43
CA PRO A 455 25.74 10.44 -15.69
C PRO A 455 25.38 10.47 -17.18
N ASP A 456 26.37 10.68 -18.06
CA ASP A 456 26.18 10.77 -19.51
C ASP A 456 26.11 9.38 -20.20
N VAL A 457 26.36 8.29 -19.47
CA VAL A 457 26.33 6.93 -20.01
C VAL A 457 24.92 6.38 -20.00
N ALA A 458 24.37 6.18 -21.20
CA ALA A 458 23.04 5.60 -21.38
C ALA A 458 22.93 4.20 -20.74
N ARG A 459 21.75 3.91 -20.19
CA ARG A 459 21.40 2.61 -19.62
C ARG A 459 20.25 2.00 -20.42
N PRO A 460 20.30 0.73 -20.85
CA PRO A 460 21.39 -0.24 -20.63
C PRO A 460 22.61 -0.01 -21.54
N GLY A 461 23.74 -0.66 -21.23
CA GLY A 461 24.97 -0.61 -22.03
C GLY A 461 26.11 -1.42 -21.40
N PRO A 462 27.20 -1.70 -22.15
CA PRO A 462 28.32 -2.54 -21.69
C PRO A 462 28.96 -2.09 -20.37
N GLU A 463 29.04 -0.79 -20.14
CA GLU A 463 29.57 -0.20 -18.90
C GLU A 463 28.64 -0.48 -17.71
N TRP A 464 27.32 -0.39 -17.94
CA TRP A 464 26.32 -0.77 -16.94
C TRP A 464 26.30 -2.27 -16.69
N ASP A 465 26.41 -3.09 -17.73
CA ASP A 465 26.53 -4.55 -17.60
C ASP A 465 27.77 -4.91 -16.75
N ALA A 466 28.92 -4.28 -17.02
CA ALA A 466 30.13 -4.49 -16.24
C ALA A 466 29.98 -4.01 -14.78
N TYR A 467 29.28 -2.90 -14.54
CA TYR A 467 29.03 -2.40 -13.19
C TYR A 467 28.11 -3.31 -12.37
N LEU A 468 27.05 -3.84 -13.00
CA LEU A 468 26.05 -4.70 -12.39
C LEU A 468 26.45 -6.18 -12.35
N ASP A 469 27.55 -6.54 -13.03
CA ASP A 469 28.06 -7.90 -13.04
C ASP A 469 28.32 -8.41 -11.61
N PRO A 470 27.92 -9.66 -11.27
CA PRO A 470 28.15 -10.24 -9.94
C PRO A 470 29.61 -10.18 -9.46
N ASP A 471 30.59 -10.29 -10.36
CA ASP A 471 32.01 -10.20 -10.01
C ASP A 471 32.48 -8.77 -9.77
N ASN A 472 31.66 -7.74 -10.01
CA ASN A 472 32.00 -6.38 -9.60
C ASN A 472 31.83 -6.14 -8.10
N TRP A 473 31.25 -7.06 -7.34
CA TRP A 473 30.91 -6.83 -5.94
C TRP A 473 31.83 -7.57 -4.97
N LEU A 474 32.17 -6.91 -3.87
CA LEU A 474 32.87 -7.49 -2.72
C LEU A 474 32.11 -7.20 -1.42
N LEU A 475 32.27 -8.08 -0.44
CA LEU A 475 31.84 -7.78 0.92
C LEU A 475 32.66 -6.60 1.43
N GLN A 476 31.99 -5.55 1.89
CA GLN A 476 32.63 -4.33 2.34
C GLN A 476 33.58 -4.65 3.52
N PRO A 477 34.89 -4.32 3.41
CA PRO A 477 35.88 -4.72 4.40
C PRO A 477 35.75 -3.93 5.71
N GLU A 478 35.33 -2.67 5.65
CA GLU A 478 35.11 -1.79 6.78
C GLU A 478 33.65 -1.35 6.81
N PRO A 479 32.87 -1.69 7.85
CA PRO A 479 31.49 -1.24 7.97
C PRO A 479 31.39 0.28 8.10
N ASP A 480 30.51 0.90 7.32
CA ASP A 480 30.05 2.28 7.53
C ASP A 480 28.65 2.30 8.17
N THR A 481 28.13 3.52 8.39
CA THR A 481 26.81 3.76 8.97
C THR A 481 25.70 3.89 7.92
N ILE A 482 25.99 3.67 6.63
CA ILE A 482 25.06 3.89 5.54
C ILE A 482 24.24 2.62 5.29
N ILE A 483 22.97 2.65 5.69
CA ILE A 483 22.00 1.59 5.41
C ILE A 483 21.12 2.09 4.27
N HIS A 484 21.58 1.86 3.04
CA HIS A 484 21.00 2.35 1.78
C HIS A 484 19.47 2.55 1.79
N GLY A 485 19.02 3.79 1.97
CA GLY A 485 17.60 4.19 1.93
C GLY A 485 16.80 3.95 3.21
N ALA A 486 17.41 3.43 4.27
CA ALA A 486 16.82 3.30 5.58
C ALA A 486 17.10 4.57 6.41
N VAL A 487 16.02 5.18 6.91
CA VAL A 487 16.04 6.33 7.82
C VAL A 487 15.14 6.03 9.02
N PRO A 488 15.54 6.35 10.27
CA PRO A 488 14.68 6.18 11.44
C PRO A 488 13.33 6.89 11.28
N GLY A 489 12.24 6.23 11.66
CA GLY A 489 10.88 6.82 11.62
C GLY A 489 10.31 7.06 10.22
N HIS A 490 10.91 6.47 9.18
CA HIS A 490 10.46 6.60 7.79
C HIS A 490 10.29 5.22 7.13
N ALA A 491 9.62 5.17 5.98
CA ALA A 491 9.62 3.97 5.13
C ALA A 491 11.01 3.72 4.51
N GLN A 492 11.33 2.45 4.24
CA GLN A 492 12.54 2.08 3.49
C GLN A 492 12.42 2.60 2.05
N ARG A 493 13.44 3.32 1.58
CA ARG A 493 13.49 3.85 0.21
C ARG A 493 14.37 3.02 -0.69
N LEU A 494 13.88 2.64 -1.86
CA LEU A 494 14.67 2.05 -2.92
C LEU A 494 14.82 3.08 -4.05
N THR A 495 16.03 3.24 -4.55
CA THR A 495 16.41 4.25 -5.54
C THR A 495 17.42 3.65 -6.50
N GLU A 496 17.45 4.13 -7.75
CA GLU A 496 18.44 3.65 -8.74
C GLU A 496 19.90 3.79 -8.27
N PRO A 497 20.34 4.90 -7.65
CA PRO A 497 21.73 5.02 -7.19
C PRO A 497 22.14 3.98 -6.14
N TRP A 498 21.25 3.63 -5.21
CA TRP A 498 21.54 2.64 -4.17
C TRP A 498 21.22 1.21 -4.61
N HIS A 499 20.20 1.04 -5.44
CA HIS A 499 19.59 -0.24 -5.79
C HIS A 499 19.54 -0.47 -7.31
N PRO A 500 20.65 -0.31 -8.04
CA PRO A 500 20.60 -0.25 -9.49
C PRO A 500 20.14 -1.58 -10.10
N HIS A 501 20.49 -2.74 -9.53
CA HIS A 501 20.04 -4.04 -10.05
C HIS A 501 18.52 -4.26 -10.00
N LEU A 502 17.75 -3.39 -9.34
CA LEU A 502 16.29 -3.49 -9.37
C LEU A 502 15.70 -2.91 -10.66
N HIS A 503 16.40 -2.05 -11.40
CA HIS A 503 15.86 -1.39 -12.61
C HIS A 503 14.46 -0.81 -12.35
N LEU A 504 14.32 -0.01 -11.28
CA LEU A 504 13.02 0.43 -10.75
C LEU A 504 12.13 1.08 -11.80
N ARG A 505 12.69 1.75 -12.81
CA ARG A 505 11.90 2.35 -13.90
C ARG A 505 11.08 1.33 -14.68
N SER A 506 11.65 0.16 -14.95
CA SER A 506 11.06 -0.87 -15.81
C SER A 506 10.48 -2.04 -15.02
N SER A 507 10.96 -2.29 -13.80
CA SER A 507 10.49 -3.38 -12.93
C SER A 507 9.34 -2.99 -12.00
N LEU A 508 9.06 -1.70 -11.82
CA LEU A 508 7.83 -1.25 -11.13
C LEU A 508 6.64 -1.36 -12.09
N VAL A 509 5.87 -2.42 -11.89
CA VAL A 509 4.71 -2.76 -12.71
C VAL A 509 3.50 -1.93 -12.31
N THR A 510 2.87 -1.35 -13.32
CA THR A 510 1.60 -0.65 -13.18
C THR A 510 0.43 -1.62 -12.99
N LEU A 511 -0.47 -1.29 -12.06
CA LEU A 511 -1.72 -2.02 -11.89
C LEU A 511 -2.64 -1.87 -13.11
N PRO A 512 -3.42 -2.91 -13.47
CA PRO A 512 -4.52 -2.75 -14.42
C PRO A 512 -5.55 -1.75 -13.88
N THR A 513 -6.38 -1.18 -14.78
CA THR A 513 -7.47 -0.28 -14.38
C THR A 513 -8.32 -0.93 -13.29
N LEU A 514 -8.60 -0.15 -12.25
CA LEU A 514 -9.42 -0.56 -11.12
C LEU A 514 -10.82 -0.03 -11.31
N GLN A 515 -11.80 -0.87 -11.03
CA GLN A 515 -13.20 -0.49 -11.05
C GLN A 515 -13.69 -0.22 -9.63
N PRO A 516 -14.78 0.57 -9.47
CA PRO A 516 -15.44 0.71 -8.18
C PRO A 516 -15.77 -0.65 -7.56
N GLY A 517 -15.27 -0.87 -6.35
CA GLY A 517 -15.40 -2.08 -5.55
C GLY A 517 -14.25 -3.08 -5.67
N ASP A 518 -13.24 -2.83 -6.51
CA ASP A 518 -12.04 -3.66 -6.55
C ASP A 518 -11.15 -3.42 -5.32
N TYR A 519 -10.59 -4.52 -4.79
CA TYR A 519 -9.70 -4.51 -3.63
C TYR A 519 -8.32 -5.03 -4.00
N ILE A 520 -7.31 -4.17 -3.91
CA ILE A 520 -5.90 -4.52 -4.18
C ILE A 520 -5.22 -4.78 -2.86
N LEU A 521 -4.41 -5.83 -2.81
CA LEU A 521 -3.60 -6.19 -1.66
C LEU A 521 -2.17 -6.47 -2.10
N TRP A 522 -1.20 -6.03 -1.31
CA TRP A 522 0.21 -6.37 -1.54
C TRP A 522 0.95 -6.69 -0.24
N HIS A 523 1.92 -7.57 -0.37
CA HIS A 523 2.76 -8.09 0.69
C HIS A 523 3.55 -6.93 1.36
N PRO A 524 3.75 -6.94 2.69
CA PRO A 524 4.37 -5.82 3.42
C PRO A 524 5.80 -5.49 3.01
N ASP A 525 6.54 -6.44 2.43
CA ASP A 525 7.89 -6.20 1.91
C ASP A 525 7.93 -5.79 0.42
N LEU A 526 6.79 -5.66 -0.24
CA LEU A 526 6.76 -5.28 -1.65
C LEU A 526 7.05 -3.79 -1.80
N ALA A 527 8.01 -3.46 -2.67
CA ALA A 527 8.31 -2.07 -3.00
C ALA A 527 7.23 -1.50 -3.91
N TYR A 528 6.78 -0.29 -3.62
CA TYR A 528 5.76 0.39 -4.40
C TYR A 528 6.08 1.86 -4.60
N HIS A 529 5.46 2.47 -5.60
CA HIS A 529 5.60 3.89 -5.91
C HIS A 529 4.24 4.46 -6.30
N PHE A 530 3.86 5.56 -5.66
CA PHE A 530 2.76 6.39 -6.14
C PHE A 530 3.31 7.45 -7.09
N SER A 531 2.80 7.49 -8.32
CA SER A 531 3.23 8.47 -9.32
C SER A 531 2.81 9.88 -8.94
N ASP A 532 3.58 10.87 -9.40
CA ASP A 532 3.30 12.28 -9.16
C ASP A 532 1.88 12.59 -9.63
N PRO A 533 1.03 13.13 -8.75
CA PRO A 533 -0.32 13.48 -9.12
C PRO A 533 -0.47 14.42 -10.32
N ALA A 534 0.49 15.31 -10.57
CA ALA A 534 0.50 16.19 -11.75
C ALA A 534 0.74 15.42 -13.05
N SER A 535 1.42 14.27 -12.98
CA SER A 535 1.69 13.41 -14.15
C SER A 535 0.51 12.53 -14.57
N VAL A 536 -0.47 12.34 -13.68
CA VAL A 536 -1.64 11.46 -13.90
C VAL A 536 -2.96 12.26 -13.99
N ALA A 537 -2.94 13.54 -13.65
CA ALA A 537 -4.12 14.39 -13.70
C ALA A 537 -4.16 15.23 -14.98
N GLY A 538 -5.26 15.10 -15.75
CA GLY A 538 -5.67 16.15 -16.67
C GLY A 538 -5.98 17.47 -15.92
N PRO A 539 -6.34 18.56 -16.62
CA PRO A 539 -6.50 19.88 -16.01
C PRO A 539 -7.44 19.85 -14.80
N ALA A 540 -6.99 20.42 -13.69
CA ALA A 540 -7.76 20.56 -12.45
C ALA A 540 -8.97 21.47 -12.69
N GLY A 541 -10.10 21.14 -12.06
CA GLY A 541 -11.31 21.95 -12.13
C GLY A 541 -12.44 21.40 -11.26
N PRO A 542 -13.42 22.25 -10.91
CA PRO A 542 -14.55 21.88 -10.06
C PRO A 542 -15.44 20.79 -10.69
N ASP A 543 -15.48 20.71 -12.02
CA ASP A 543 -16.29 19.73 -12.76
C ASP A 543 -15.63 18.34 -12.90
N ARG A 544 -14.41 18.17 -12.38
CA ARG A 544 -13.71 16.88 -12.45
C ARG A 544 -14.43 15.85 -11.55
N PRO A 545 -14.74 14.64 -12.05
CA PRO A 545 -15.35 13.60 -11.22
C PRO A 545 -14.52 13.26 -9.98
N VAL A 546 -15.19 13.06 -8.85
CA VAL A 546 -14.53 12.66 -7.61
C VAL A 546 -14.02 11.22 -7.74
N THR A 547 -12.73 11.03 -7.50
CA THR A 547 -12.09 9.72 -7.39
C THR A 547 -11.66 9.47 -5.96
N MET A 548 -11.94 8.27 -5.44
CA MET A 548 -11.68 7.92 -4.06
C MET A 548 -11.08 6.52 -3.92
N LEU A 549 -10.02 6.43 -3.12
CA LEU A 549 -9.42 5.17 -2.67
C LEU A 549 -9.32 5.17 -1.15
N LEU A 550 -9.63 4.02 -0.56
CA LEU A 550 -9.49 3.82 0.89
C LEU A 550 -8.30 2.92 1.19
N TYR A 551 -7.44 3.36 2.12
CA TYR A 551 -6.45 2.47 2.71
C TYR A 551 -7.14 1.50 3.68
N VAL A 552 -7.11 0.21 3.33
CA VAL A 552 -7.74 -0.88 4.08
C VAL A 552 -6.77 -2.07 4.02
N PRO A 553 -5.84 -2.21 4.98
CA PRO A 553 -4.94 -3.37 5.00
C PRO A 553 -5.68 -4.64 5.44
N ALA A 554 -5.05 -5.80 5.25
CA ALA A 554 -5.49 -7.06 5.85
C ALA A 554 -4.57 -7.40 7.03
N ALA A 555 -5.13 -7.43 8.24
CA ALA A 555 -4.39 -7.63 9.48
C ALA A 555 -5.05 -8.72 10.34
N PRO A 556 -4.29 -9.74 10.81
CA PRO A 556 -4.80 -10.77 11.70
C PRO A 556 -5.02 -10.27 13.12
N LEU A 557 -5.87 -10.96 13.88
CA LEU A 557 -5.88 -10.81 15.32
C LEU A 557 -4.57 -11.35 15.91
N THR A 558 -3.89 -10.50 16.67
CA THR A 558 -2.69 -10.80 17.46
C THR A 558 -2.77 -10.01 18.77
N GLN A 559 -1.89 -10.29 19.74
CA GLN A 559 -1.79 -9.47 20.95
C GLN A 559 -1.51 -7.99 20.62
N THR A 560 -0.53 -7.71 19.77
CA THR A 560 -0.15 -6.34 19.34
C THR A 560 -1.32 -5.64 18.66
N ASN A 561 -2.01 -6.36 17.78
CA ASN A 561 -3.13 -5.80 17.03
C ASN A 561 -4.35 -5.55 17.94
N ALA A 562 -4.57 -6.37 18.97
CA ALA A 562 -5.59 -6.13 19.99
C ALA A 562 -5.26 -4.89 20.86
N LEU A 563 -3.99 -4.68 21.24
CA LEU A 563 -3.54 -3.48 21.94
C LEU A 563 -3.78 -2.21 21.10
N TYR A 564 -3.55 -2.29 19.79
CA TYR A 564 -3.91 -1.20 18.87
C TYR A 564 -5.43 -0.99 18.81
N LEU A 565 -6.22 -2.05 18.65
CA LEU A 565 -7.69 -1.94 18.61
C LEU A 565 -8.28 -1.29 19.86
N ALA A 566 -7.74 -1.55 21.05
CA ALA A 566 -8.17 -0.91 22.29
C ALA A 566 -8.01 0.62 22.23
N ARG A 567 -6.86 1.09 21.70
CA ARG A 567 -6.59 2.53 21.47
C ARG A 567 -7.47 3.09 20.35
N GLN A 568 -7.62 2.34 19.25
CA GLN A 568 -8.48 2.72 18.13
C GLN A 568 -9.94 2.90 18.54
N ARG A 569 -10.49 2.01 19.36
CA ARG A 569 -11.86 2.14 19.89
C ARG A 569 -12.04 3.43 20.65
N LYS A 570 -11.08 3.79 21.51
CA LYS A 570 -11.11 5.05 22.26
C LYS A 570 -11.06 6.26 21.32
N ALA A 571 -10.22 6.20 20.29
CA ALA A 571 -10.14 7.24 19.26
C ALA A 571 -11.47 7.36 18.49
N PHE A 572 -12.02 6.24 18.02
CA PHE A 572 -13.30 6.17 17.31
C PHE A 572 -14.43 6.79 18.13
N ARG A 573 -14.60 6.40 19.39
CA ARG A 573 -15.67 6.95 20.26
C ARG A 573 -15.56 8.46 20.47
N ARG A 574 -14.33 9.00 20.45
CA ARG A 574 -14.04 10.43 20.62
C ARG A 574 -13.97 11.20 19.30
N GLY A 575 -14.06 10.52 18.15
CA GLY A 575 -13.81 11.10 16.83
C GLY A 575 -12.35 11.52 16.60
N HIS A 576 -11.40 11.12 17.45
CA HIS A 576 -9.98 11.49 17.31
C HIS A 576 -9.31 10.74 16.14
N PRO A 577 -8.19 11.25 15.59
CA PRO A 577 -7.37 10.52 14.63
C PRO A 577 -7.02 9.10 15.07
N GLY A 578 -6.71 8.24 14.10
CA GLY A 578 -6.18 6.91 14.38
C GLY A 578 -4.94 6.96 15.29
N PRO A 579 -4.70 5.95 16.16
CA PRO A 579 -3.59 5.99 17.11
C PRO A 579 -2.21 6.24 16.50
N ASP A 580 -1.96 5.77 15.27
CA ASP A 580 -0.70 5.93 14.53
C ASP A 580 -0.55 7.32 13.86
N PHE A 581 -1.61 8.12 13.87
CA PHE A 581 -1.70 9.44 13.26
C PHE A 581 -1.94 10.55 14.29
N ASP A 582 -1.97 10.21 15.58
CA ASP A 582 -2.10 11.18 16.65
C ASP A 582 -0.82 12.03 16.72
N THR A 583 -0.86 13.24 16.16
CA THR A 583 0.29 14.15 16.19
C THR A 583 0.49 14.69 17.60
N LEU A 584 1.63 14.36 18.20
CA LEU A 584 2.18 15.11 19.33
C LEU A 584 2.39 16.57 18.89
N GLY A 585 1.43 17.46 19.20
CA GLY A 585 1.61 18.91 19.13
C GLY A 585 0.83 19.71 18.08
N ARG A 586 0.00 19.10 17.20
CA ARG A 586 -0.80 19.85 16.20
C ARG A 586 -2.30 20.01 16.53
N GLY A 587 -2.69 19.75 17.77
CA GLY A 587 -4.08 19.82 18.22
C GLY A 587 -4.92 18.68 17.63
N ILE A 588 -5.71 18.02 18.46
CA ILE A 588 -6.57 16.93 18.02
C ILE A 588 -7.80 17.56 17.33
N VAL A 589 -7.91 17.41 16.02
CA VAL A 589 -9.14 17.76 15.29
C VAL A 589 -10.07 16.56 15.32
N ALA A 590 -10.97 16.53 16.31
CA ALA A 590 -11.99 15.50 16.39
C ALA A 590 -13.00 15.62 15.24
N GLU A 591 -13.39 14.49 14.67
CA GLU A 591 -14.52 14.39 13.75
C GLU A 591 -15.84 14.47 14.52
N ASP A 592 -16.75 15.32 14.05
CA ASP A 592 -18.04 15.59 14.67
C ASP A 592 -18.84 14.28 14.89
N PRO A 593 -19.18 13.92 16.15
CA PRO A 593 -19.91 12.71 16.46
C PRO A 593 -21.33 12.66 15.87
N ASP A 594 -21.94 13.81 15.58
CA ASP A 594 -23.30 13.88 15.03
C ASP A 594 -23.32 13.72 13.51
N LEU A 595 -22.18 13.98 12.84
CA LEU A 595 -22.05 13.85 11.37
C LEU A 595 -21.45 12.51 10.94
N ARG A 596 -20.54 11.94 11.73
CA ARG A 596 -19.83 10.70 11.37
C ARG A 596 -20.66 9.46 11.73
N PRO A 597 -20.46 8.33 11.05
CA PRO A 597 -21.08 7.07 11.45
C PRO A 597 -20.64 6.59 12.85
N GLY A 598 -21.63 6.11 13.63
CA GLY A 598 -21.44 5.50 14.95
C GLY A 598 -21.42 3.97 14.95
N GLU A 599 -21.47 3.37 16.14
CA GLU A 599 -21.48 1.91 16.34
C GLU A 599 -22.71 1.24 15.70
N ASP A 600 -23.87 1.90 15.74
CA ASP A 600 -25.11 1.40 15.12
C ASP A 600 -24.97 1.23 13.60
N GLU A 601 -24.24 2.11 12.93
CA GLU A 601 -23.99 1.98 11.49
C GLU A 601 -23.08 0.79 11.20
N ILE A 602 -22.05 0.57 12.02
CA ILE A 602 -21.15 -0.58 11.89
C ILE A 602 -21.95 -1.87 12.05
N ALA A 603 -22.80 -1.95 13.08
CA ALA A 603 -23.68 -3.08 13.33
C ALA A 603 -24.67 -3.31 12.17
N ARG A 604 -25.25 -2.23 11.61
CA ARG A 604 -26.19 -2.30 10.48
C ARG A 604 -25.53 -2.82 9.21
N VAL A 605 -24.28 -2.43 8.94
CA VAL A 605 -23.56 -2.79 7.71
C VAL A 605 -23.00 -4.20 7.77
N GLY A 606 -22.34 -4.57 8.88
CA GLY A 606 -21.57 -5.81 8.96
C GLY A 606 -21.87 -6.69 10.16
N GLY A 607 -22.86 -6.32 10.98
CA GLY A 607 -23.27 -7.09 12.15
C GLY A 607 -22.17 -7.20 13.21
N VAL A 608 -22.22 -8.29 13.96
CA VAL A 608 -21.30 -8.56 15.07
C VAL A 608 -19.85 -8.74 14.60
N ASP A 609 -19.63 -9.30 13.41
CA ASP A 609 -18.29 -9.49 12.86
C ASP A 609 -17.58 -8.15 12.61
N ALA A 610 -18.31 -7.15 12.12
CA ALA A 610 -17.77 -5.82 11.94
C ALA A 610 -17.49 -5.11 13.27
N LEU A 611 -18.38 -5.27 14.26
CA LEU A 611 -18.14 -4.75 15.61
C LEU A 611 -16.88 -5.38 16.22
N ARG A 612 -16.70 -6.70 16.09
CA ARG A 612 -15.51 -7.43 16.54
C ARG A 612 -14.23 -6.96 15.84
N ALA A 613 -14.26 -6.86 14.51
CA ALA A 613 -13.12 -6.36 13.72
C ALA A 613 -12.72 -4.93 14.14
N MET A 614 -13.67 -4.10 14.56
CA MET A 614 -13.43 -2.74 15.06
C MET A 614 -13.07 -2.67 16.56
N GLY A 615 -13.03 -3.81 17.28
CA GLY A 615 -12.76 -3.88 18.72
C GLY A 615 -13.93 -3.42 19.61
N LEU A 616 -15.14 -3.36 19.06
CA LEU A 616 -16.37 -2.87 19.71
C LEU A 616 -17.21 -3.98 20.35
N ALA A 617 -16.96 -5.24 19.98
CA ALA A 617 -17.58 -6.42 20.59
C ALA A 617 -16.53 -7.50 20.88
N PRO A 618 -16.71 -8.32 21.93
CA PRO A 618 -15.83 -9.44 22.21
C PRO A 618 -15.92 -10.48 21.08
N TRP A 619 -14.78 -11.11 20.81
CA TRP A 619 -14.72 -12.29 19.96
C TRP A 619 -15.36 -13.47 20.68
N GLU A 620 -16.15 -14.27 19.95
CA GLU A 620 -16.64 -15.53 20.51
C GLU A 620 -15.45 -16.48 20.73
N PRO A 621 -15.36 -17.14 21.90
CA PRO A 621 -14.39 -18.20 22.10
C PRO A 621 -14.78 -19.40 21.23
N GLU A 622 -14.17 -19.49 20.04
CA GLU A 622 -13.99 -20.77 19.34
C GLU A 622 -13.14 -21.71 20.22
N PRO A 623 -13.09 -23.05 19.99
CA PRO A 623 -12.34 -23.97 20.87
C PRO A 623 -10.94 -23.42 21.21
N ALA A 624 -10.60 -23.47 22.51
CA ALA A 624 -9.47 -22.83 23.20
C ALA A 624 -8.43 -22.14 22.28
N SER A 625 -8.64 -20.84 22.00
CA SER A 625 -7.72 -20.01 21.23
C SER A 625 -7.09 -18.95 22.15
N ALA A 626 -5.86 -19.20 22.61
CA ALA A 626 -5.16 -18.34 23.56
C ALA A 626 -5.07 -16.86 23.11
N VAL A 627 -4.88 -16.61 21.81
CA VAL A 627 -4.87 -15.24 21.26
C VAL A 627 -6.23 -14.54 21.33
N VAL A 628 -7.34 -15.29 21.24
CA VAL A 628 -8.70 -14.75 21.33
C VAL A 628 -9.00 -14.38 22.79
N ASP A 629 -8.69 -15.28 23.73
CA ASP A 629 -8.85 -15.02 25.15
C ASP A 629 -8.04 -13.80 25.59
N LEU A 630 -6.76 -13.74 25.18
CA LEU A 630 -5.89 -12.60 25.45
C LEU A 630 -6.41 -11.30 24.82
N ALA A 631 -6.88 -11.34 23.57
CA ALA A 631 -7.45 -10.18 22.91
C ALA A 631 -8.71 -9.67 23.63
N ASN A 632 -9.60 -10.57 24.07
CA ASN A 632 -10.77 -10.21 24.84
C ASN A 632 -10.38 -9.59 26.20
N LEU A 633 -9.36 -10.13 26.88
CA LEU A 633 -8.85 -9.55 28.13
C LEU A 633 -8.29 -8.13 27.94
N ILE A 634 -7.63 -7.88 26.81
CA ILE A 634 -7.08 -6.56 26.44
C ILE A 634 -8.20 -5.58 26.09
N LEU A 635 -9.18 -6.02 25.31
CA LEU A 635 -10.24 -5.16 24.79
C LEU A 635 -11.33 -4.91 25.83
N PHE A 636 -11.64 -5.88 26.67
CA PHE A 636 -12.74 -5.83 27.62
C PHE A 636 -12.25 -6.30 29.00
N PRO A 637 -11.30 -5.58 29.62
CA PRO A 637 -10.92 -5.87 31.00
C PRO A 637 -12.13 -5.62 31.90
N GLU A 638 -12.49 -6.61 32.71
CA GLU A 638 -13.54 -6.48 33.74
C GLU A 638 -13.17 -5.47 34.83
#